data_AF-A0A673YQC4-F1
#
_entry.id   AF-A0A673YQC4-F1
#
_cell.length_a   1.000
_cell.length_b   1.000
_cell.length_c   1.000
_cell.angle_alpha   90.00
_cell.angle_beta   90.00
_cell.angle_gamma   90.00
#
_symmetry.space_group_name_H-M   'P 1'
#
loop_
_entity.id
_entity.type
_entity.pdbx_description
1 polymer ?
#
loop_
_entity_poly.entity_id
_entity_poly.type
_entity_poly.pdbx_seq_one_letter_code
_entity_poly.pdbx_strand_id
1 'polypeptide(L)'
;MTKVSLPCKSIAWLFVRHTSTGRLQSFACSEHRFPRTIFPFLRTMSTNTTDNQNRGSKKPKETLRHVKSREQRKRGVDVHGPATVYAQVVGAGSRDNGASLYVFSEFNRYLFNCGEGTQRLMQEHKLKAARLDNIFLTRMSWENVGGLSGMILTLKDTGVPEVVLSGPPQLEKYVNAIRVFSGPLEEIKLAVRPYTEKQYTDDTMTKSPWMLSSKGHHFSHFIFISGGKARATRDPSLVVAFVCKLHPKKGNFLVAQAKNLGLPVGTAAIGPLIAALKDGKSVTYEGREIHPEEVCTPTDPGPAFIVVECPSEEFVQPICIHQQYQRGGTEDPAALVVHMSPESVLKTDEYKQWMERFPSTTEHLILNEQVCTVHNVRSHKIQTQLNLIHPEIFPELHSVHLLKETQAALHVPSVRAECLLKFQLRPKIEWQRDAIPSCDTEEFVKEAAEAPNFLQEVEECRRAEKYPEVVFLGTGSALPMKIRNVSGNLVNISATQSVLLDCGEGTFGQLCRHYGDSVDETLAKISTVFISHMHADHHTGLLSLLFQRERALATLGKAFSPIYLIGPVQMMTWLNQYHDHCEEILSHVNIVPSKVLCEGAEVSKFKTKAFIQALLKKSDLAKFQTCPVRHCKNAFACSITHQSGWQLVFSGDTMPCDALVHMGKNATLLIHEATLEDGLEDEAVEKRHSTTSQAIGIGMKMNAEFIMLNHFSQRYAKIPLFSEDFNDRVGISFDHMRIRFGDFRILPRLIPPLKALFAEEIGEMEERRGRRELKQMKGVIAESNEEQRIPNEGETGKGAKREPEEPTQDVGRKRLKTN
;
A
#
# COMPACT_ATOMS: atom_id res chain seq x y z
N MET A 1 50.60 16.85 -34.72
CA MET A 1 51.31 15.59 -35.04
C MET A 1 51.62 14.86 -33.74
N THR A 2 51.65 13.52 -33.78
CA THR A 2 52.05 12.52 -32.75
C THR A 2 51.17 12.43 -31.47
N LYS A 3 50.24 11.45 -31.34
CA LYS A 3 50.35 10.02 -30.89
C LYS A 3 50.84 9.90 -29.43
N VAL A 4 50.18 9.18 -28.51
CA VAL A 4 50.24 7.71 -28.25
C VAL A 4 49.27 7.42 -27.06
N SER A 5 48.20 6.61 -27.17
CA SER A 5 48.01 5.14 -26.94
C SER A 5 47.75 4.67 -25.49
N LEU A 6 46.73 3.82 -25.28
CA LEU A 6 46.72 2.70 -24.33
C LEU A 6 45.64 1.65 -24.72
N PRO A 7 45.97 0.34 -24.78
CA PRO A 7 44.98 -0.74 -24.84
C PRO A 7 45.14 -1.83 -23.75
N CYS A 8 44.09 -2.66 -23.73
CA CYS A 8 43.64 -3.82 -22.94
C CYS A 8 44.58 -5.06 -22.73
N LYS A 9 44.11 -5.99 -21.85
CA LYS A 9 44.40 -7.45 -21.63
C LYS A 9 45.06 -7.78 -20.26
N SER A 10 44.86 -8.90 -19.53
CA SER A 10 43.99 -10.11 -19.61
C SER A 10 44.23 -11.01 -18.34
N ILE A 11 43.21 -11.80 -17.93
CA ILE A 11 43.19 -13.24 -17.55
C ILE A 11 43.87 -13.81 -16.26
N ALA A 12 43.00 -14.40 -15.41
CA ALA A 12 42.98 -15.58 -14.50
C ALA A 12 44.23 -16.43 -14.15
N TRP A 13 44.24 -17.02 -12.93
CA TRP A 13 44.41 -18.48 -12.65
C TRP A 13 44.07 -18.83 -11.17
N LEU A 14 43.36 -19.96 -10.96
CA LEU A 14 43.10 -20.68 -9.70
C LEU A 14 44.34 -21.49 -9.24
N PHE A 15 44.50 -21.77 -7.94
CA PHE A 15 44.76 -23.13 -7.42
C PHE A 15 44.59 -23.26 -5.89
N VAL A 16 44.13 -24.46 -5.51
CA VAL A 16 43.78 -25.02 -4.18
C VAL A 16 45.01 -25.45 -3.36
N ARG A 17 44.97 -25.37 -2.00
CA ARG A 17 45.49 -26.43 -1.09
C ARG A 17 45.10 -26.28 0.39
N HIS A 18 44.93 -27.44 1.00
CA HIS A 18 44.41 -27.82 2.32
C HIS A 18 45.42 -27.72 3.50
N THR A 19 44.86 -27.94 4.72
CA THR A 19 45.46 -28.34 6.02
C THR A 19 46.04 -27.21 6.89
N SER A 20 45.98 -27.19 8.24
CA SER A 20 45.23 -27.88 9.29
C SER A 20 45.63 -27.24 10.65
N THR A 21 44.81 -27.45 11.69
CA THR A 21 45.14 -27.37 13.14
C THR A 21 45.39 -26.02 13.83
N GLY A 22 44.63 -25.76 14.92
CA GLY A 22 44.92 -24.74 15.93
C GLY A 22 43.75 -24.48 16.89
N ARG A 23 43.70 -25.23 18.00
CA ARG A 23 42.68 -25.16 19.07
C ARG A 23 42.94 -23.99 20.05
N LEU A 24 41.84 -23.50 20.62
CA LEU A 24 41.65 -22.94 21.98
C LEU A 24 42.24 -21.56 22.30
N GLN A 25 41.35 -20.57 22.52
CA GLN A 25 41.11 -20.09 23.89
C GLN A 25 39.76 -19.34 24.00
N SER A 26 38.98 -19.81 24.97
CA SER A 26 37.72 -19.28 25.45
C SER A 26 37.91 -18.01 26.28
N PHE A 27 37.11 -16.99 26.02
CA PHE A 27 36.69 -16.03 27.04
C PHE A 27 35.17 -16.01 27.09
N ALA A 28 34.62 -16.60 28.15
CA ALA A 28 33.24 -16.40 28.59
C ALA A 28 33.26 -15.34 29.69
N CYS A 29 32.39 -14.33 29.57
CA CYS A 29 31.78 -13.70 30.76
C CYS A 29 30.41 -13.07 30.44
N SER A 30 29.41 -13.67 31.09
CA SER A 30 28.14 -13.16 31.64
C SER A 30 27.11 -12.45 30.75
N GLU A 31 26.09 -13.24 30.44
CA GLU A 31 24.65 -13.00 30.58
C GLU A 31 24.19 -11.76 31.38
N HIS A 32 23.24 -11.01 30.80
CA HIS A 32 22.01 -10.62 31.51
C HIS A 32 20.81 -10.50 30.54
N ARG A 33 19.62 -10.72 31.11
CA ARG A 33 18.40 -11.25 30.49
C ARG A 33 17.47 -10.17 29.90
N PHE A 34 16.76 -10.62 28.85
CA PHE A 34 15.47 -10.22 28.24
C PHE A 34 14.32 -9.80 29.20
N PRO A 35 13.10 -9.42 28.73
CA PRO A 35 12.68 -8.86 27.42
C PRO A 35 11.76 -7.61 27.56
N ARG A 36 11.61 -6.82 26.48
CA ARG A 36 10.43 -5.96 26.29
C ARG A 36 9.37 -6.73 25.51
N THR A 37 8.24 -6.96 26.18
CA THR A 37 6.96 -7.44 25.64
C THR A 37 6.61 -6.78 24.31
N ILE A 38 6.61 -7.56 23.23
CA ILE A 38 5.96 -7.25 21.97
C ILE A 38 4.55 -7.85 22.05
N PHE A 39 3.53 -7.00 22.13
CA PHE A 39 2.15 -7.38 21.87
C PHE A 39 1.86 -7.06 20.39
N PRO A 40 1.75 -8.05 19.49
CA PRO A 40 1.09 -7.83 18.21
C PRO A 40 -0.41 -7.81 18.46
N PHE A 41 -1.03 -6.65 18.24
CA PHE A 41 -2.49 -6.50 18.23
C PHE A 41 -3.09 -7.40 17.14
N LEU A 42 -4.12 -8.18 17.51
CA LEU A 42 -4.96 -8.91 16.56
C LEU A 42 -5.56 -7.91 15.55
N ARG A 43 -5.28 -8.13 14.26
CA ARG A 43 -5.97 -7.45 13.15
C ARG A 43 -6.92 -8.45 12.50
N THR A 44 -8.22 -8.18 12.60
CA THR A 44 -9.30 -8.92 11.94
C THR A 44 -9.51 -8.39 10.53
N MET A 45 -9.52 -9.26 9.52
CA MET A 45 -9.97 -8.93 8.17
C MET A 45 -11.50 -8.86 8.15
N SER A 46 -12.08 -7.76 7.67
CA SER A 46 -13.53 -7.61 7.59
C SER A 46 -13.96 -6.88 6.31
N THR A 47 -14.43 -7.63 5.34
CA THR A 47 -15.43 -7.20 4.34
C THR A 47 -16.78 -7.83 4.72
N ASN A 48 -17.45 -7.26 5.72
CA ASN A 48 -18.79 -7.73 6.12
C ASN A 48 -19.80 -7.44 5.00
N THR A 49 -20.44 -8.49 4.48
CA THR A 49 -21.69 -8.39 3.73
C THR A 49 -22.71 -9.41 4.28
N THR A 50 -23.79 -8.88 4.90
CA THR A 50 -25.12 -9.49 5.21
C THR A 50 -25.14 -10.84 5.95
N ASP A 51 -25.73 -11.04 7.13
CA ASP A 51 -27.08 -10.70 7.60
C ASP A 51 -27.06 -10.75 9.15
N ASN A 52 -27.61 -9.74 9.83
CA ASN A 52 -27.46 -9.58 11.29
C ASN A 52 -28.79 -9.84 12.02
N GLN A 53 -29.05 -11.11 12.36
CA GLN A 53 -30.02 -11.48 13.39
C GLN A 53 -29.52 -12.71 14.16
N ASN A 54 -28.50 -12.53 15.01
CA ASN A 54 -28.43 -13.04 16.40
C ASN A 54 -27.00 -13.06 16.95
N ARG A 55 -26.87 -12.48 18.14
CA ARG A 55 -25.82 -12.63 19.18
C ARG A 55 -24.51 -11.81 19.10
N GLY A 56 -24.23 -11.17 20.25
CA GLY A 56 -22.89 -10.89 20.78
C GLY A 56 -22.35 -9.47 20.55
N SER A 57 -22.54 -8.56 21.50
CA SER A 57 -21.94 -7.21 21.45
C SER A 57 -20.40 -7.29 21.38
N LYS A 58 -19.80 -6.96 20.23
CA LYS A 58 -18.36 -6.69 20.14
C LYS A 58 -18.01 -5.56 21.12
N LYS A 59 -17.00 -5.78 21.98
CA LYS A 59 -16.48 -4.75 22.87
C LYS A 59 -16.03 -3.53 22.05
N PRO A 60 -16.37 -2.29 22.42
CA PRO A 60 -15.95 -1.10 21.68
C PRO A 60 -14.43 -1.01 21.64
N LYS A 61 -13.85 -0.80 20.43
CA LYS A 61 -12.42 -0.55 20.25
C LYS A 61 -12.02 0.66 21.10
N GLU A 62 -10.96 0.53 21.89
CA GLU A 62 -10.49 1.58 22.78
C GLU A 62 -10.04 2.82 21.98
N THR A 63 -10.55 4.00 22.33
CA THR A 63 -10.26 5.25 21.60
C THR A 63 -8.75 5.51 21.58
N LEU A 64 -8.20 5.75 20.39
CA LEU A 64 -6.76 6.00 20.17
C LEU A 64 -6.26 7.13 21.08
N ARG A 65 -5.13 6.91 21.78
CA ARG A 65 -4.55 7.85 22.77
C ARG A 65 -4.37 9.28 22.24
N HIS A 66 -4.09 9.42 20.95
CA HIS A 66 -3.89 10.73 20.31
C HIS A 66 -5.20 11.49 20.07
N VAL A 67 -6.32 10.80 19.85
CA VAL A 67 -7.64 11.45 19.76
C VAL A 67 -7.97 12.10 21.10
N LYS A 68 -7.74 11.39 22.22
CA LYS A 68 -7.88 11.94 23.57
C LYS A 68 -6.96 13.16 23.81
N SER A 69 -5.72 13.13 23.33
CA SER A 69 -4.80 14.26 23.48
C SER A 69 -5.13 15.45 22.57
N ARG A 70 -5.79 15.24 21.42
CA ARG A 70 -6.30 16.31 20.55
C ARG A 70 -7.50 17.02 21.20
N GLU A 71 -8.42 16.27 21.80
CA GLU A 71 -9.56 16.83 22.54
C GLU A 71 -9.15 17.68 23.74
N GLN A 72 -8.10 17.26 24.47
CA GLN A 72 -7.53 18.05 25.57
C GLN A 72 -6.91 19.37 25.09
N ARG A 73 -6.27 19.38 23.91
CA ARG A 73 -5.64 20.58 23.34
C ARG A 73 -6.65 21.60 22.81
N LYS A 74 -7.76 21.15 22.21
CA LYS A 74 -8.86 22.04 21.77
C LYS A 74 -9.49 22.88 22.90
N ARG A 75 -9.23 22.56 24.17
CA ARG A 75 -9.71 23.32 25.33
C ARG A 75 -8.78 24.49 25.72
N GLY A 76 -7.59 24.60 25.13
CA GLY A 76 -6.66 25.73 25.33
C GLY A 76 -6.74 26.75 24.20
N VAL A 77 -6.76 28.04 24.54
CA VAL A 77 -7.04 29.17 23.61
C VAL A 77 -5.79 29.65 22.84
N ASP A 78 -4.61 29.09 23.11
CA ASP A 78 -3.34 29.60 22.59
C ASP A 78 -2.75 28.68 21.50
N VAL A 79 -2.72 29.13 20.24
CA VAL A 79 -2.23 28.37 19.08
C VAL A 79 -0.70 28.41 19.07
N HIS A 80 -0.07 27.40 19.69
CA HIS A 80 1.37 27.20 19.61
C HIS A 80 1.71 26.22 18.48
N GLY A 81 2.46 26.67 17.47
CA GLY A 81 2.90 25.80 16.38
C GLY A 81 3.81 24.65 16.85
N PRO A 82 3.87 23.54 16.11
CA PRO A 82 4.65 22.36 16.49
C PRO A 82 6.15 22.64 16.51
N ALA A 83 6.86 21.95 17.41
CA ALA A 83 8.31 21.99 17.54
C ALA A 83 9.03 21.23 16.42
N THR A 84 8.41 20.18 15.88
CA THR A 84 8.98 19.35 14.81
C THR A 84 7.99 19.17 13.68
N VAL A 85 8.43 19.41 12.44
CA VAL A 85 7.65 19.16 11.24
C VAL A 85 8.57 18.61 10.16
N TYR A 86 8.14 17.55 9.50
CA TYR A 86 8.87 16.88 8.44
C TYR A 86 7.98 16.68 7.22
N ALA A 87 8.55 16.84 6.04
CA ALA A 87 7.98 16.38 4.78
C ALA A 87 8.80 15.19 4.28
N GLN A 88 8.17 14.05 4.05
CA GLN A 88 8.85 12.79 3.71
C GLN A 88 8.26 12.18 2.44
N VAL A 89 9.13 11.78 1.51
CA VAL A 89 8.73 11.08 0.30
C VAL A 89 8.25 9.66 0.64
N VAL A 90 7.05 9.31 0.17
CA VAL A 90 6.53 7.93 0.26
C VAL A 90 6.75 7.23 -1.08
N GLY A 91 6.07 7.70 -2.11
CA GLY A 91 6.29 7.31 -3.51
C GLY A 91 6.97 8.46 -4.25
N ALA A 92 8.00 8.14 -5.03
CA ALA A 92 8.87 9.16 -5.60
C ALA A 92 8.44 9.63 -7.00
N GLY A 93 7.32 9.11 -7.52
CA GLY A 93 6.85 9.40 -8.87
C GLY A 93 7.51 8.55 -9.95
N SER A 94 8.24 7.49 -9.58
CA SER A 94 8.83 6.54 -10.51
C SER A 94 7.73 5.82 -11.28
N ARG A 95 8.11 5.21 -12.40
CA ARG A 95 7.17 4.51 -13.29
C ARG A 95 6.34 3.42 -12.59
N ASP A 96 6.89 2.77 -11.57
CA ASP A 96 6.23 1.71 -10.82
C ASP A 96 5.52 2.20 -9.54
N ASN A 97 5.69 3.47 -9.13
CA ASN A 97 5.13 4.04 -7.91
C ASN A 97 4.76 5.52 -8.07
N GLY A 98 3.48 5.86 -7.91
CA GLY A 98 2.99 7.24 -8.01
C GLY A 98 3.60 8.20 -6.98
N ALA A 99 3.63 9.49 -7.32
CA ALA A 99 4.17 10.53 -6.45
C ALA A 99 3.28 10.72 -5.20
N SER A 100 3.88 10.63 -4.01
CA SER A 100 3.18 10.87 -2.75
C SER A 100 4.10 11.41 -1.65
N LEU A 101 3.60 12.37 -0.88
CA LEU A 101 4.35 13.06 0.17
C LEU A 101 3.62 12.94 1.51
N TYR A 102 4.31 12.44 2.52
CA TYR A 102 3.82 12.32 3.89
C TYR A 102 4.41 13.41 4.77
N VAL A 103 3.57 14.35 5.21
CA VAL A 103 3.96 15.44 6.10
C VAL A 103 3.49 15.12 7.51
N PHE A 104 4.36 15.25 8.51
CA PHE A 104 3.99 14.90 9.87
C PHE A 104 4.62 15.80 10.93
N SER A 105 3.85 16.01 11.99
CA SER A 105 4.26 16.69 13.21
C SER A 105 3.93 15.85 14.45
N GLU A 106 4.24 16.40 15.62
CA GLU A 106 3.74 15.91 16.90
C GLU A 106 2.20 15.94 16.98
N PHE A 107 1.57 16.86 16.24
CA PHE A 107 0.13 17.11 16.30
C PHE A 107 -0.66 16.35 15.23
N ASN A 108 -0.31 16.46 13.95
CA ASN A 108 -1.11 15.93 12.83
C ASN A 108 -0.23 15.18 11.82
N ARG A 109 -0.87 14.43 10.91
CA ARG A 109 -0.22 13.83 9.73
C ARG A 109 -1.07 14.05 8.50
N TYR A 110 -0.38 14.27 7.40
CA TYR A 110 -0.95 14.62 6.13
C TYR A 110 -0.36 13.73 5.06
N LEU A 111 -1.17 13.33 4.10
CA LEU A 111 -0.72 12.64 2.91
C LEU A 111 -1.14 13.47 1.70
N PHE A 112 -0.19 13.87 0.86
CA PHE A 112 -0.45 14.50 -0.42
C PHE A 112 -0.30 13.43 -1.50
N ASN A 113 -1.39 13.22 -2.24
CA ASN A 113 -1.64 12.14 -3.19
C ASN A 113 -1.56 10.73 -2.58
N CYS A 114 -2.41 9.85 -3.10
CA CYS A 114 -2.55 8.47 -2.65
C CYS A 114 -2.77 7.56 -3.86
N GLY A 115 -1.77 7.52 -4.76
CA GLY A 115 -1.73 6.59 -5.89
C GLY A 115 -1.57 5.13 -5.46
N GLU A 116 -1.65 4.22 -6.42
CA GLU A 116 -1.43 2.79 -6.18
C GLU A 116 -0.11 2.52 -5.45
N GLY A 117 -0.10 1.54 -4.54
CA GLY A 117 1.09 1.14 -3.81
C GLY A 117 1.41 2.01 -2.59
N THR A 118 0.83 3.22 -2.47
CA THR A 118 1.10 4.15 -1.34
C THR A 118 0.93 3.46 0.02
N GLN A 119 -0.15 2.69 0.21
CA GLN A 119 -0.39 1.93 1.44
C GLN A 119 0.69 0.87 1.69
N ARG A 120 1.13 0.16 0.64
CA ARG A 120 2.15 -0.89 0.71
C ARG A 120 3.48 -0.28 1.11
N LEU A 121 3.84 0.88 0.54
CA LEU A 121 5.06 1.61 0.86
C LEU A 121 5.05 2.13 2.31
N MET A 122 3.93 2.65 2.78
CA MET A 122 3.80 3.04 4.19
C MET A 122 4.00 1.85 5.13
N GLN A 123 3.49 0.66 4.78
CA GLN A 123 3.69 -0.55 5.58
C GLN A 123 5.13 -1.10 5.49
N GLU A 124 5.73 -1.11 4.29
CA GLU A 124 7.13 -1.46 4.04
C GLU A 124 8.05 -0.66 4.98
N HIS A 125 7.83 0.63 5.06
CA HIS A 125 8.69 1.56 5.76
C HIS A 125 8.21 1.95 7.16
N LYS A 126 7.20 1.24 7.68
CA LYS A 126 6.63 1.44 9.04
C LYS A 126 6.15 2.88 9.28
N LEU A 127 5.69 3.58 8.23
CA LEU A 127 5.08 4.90 8.34
C LEU A 127 3.72 4.80 9.04
N LYS A 128 3.44 5.74 9.94
CA LYS A 128 2.30 5.62 10.89
C LYS A 128 0.99 6.10 10.24
N ALA A 129 0.17 5.16 9.77
CA ALA A 129 -1.19 5.44 9.30
C ALA A 129 -2.17 5.82 10.43
N ALA A 130 -1.95 5.36 11.68
CA ALA A 130 -2.89 5.52 12.81
C ALA A 130 -3.21 6.96 13.24
N ARG A 131 -2.56 7.95 12.67
CA ARG A 131 -2.78 9.38 12.94
C ARG A 131 -2.93 10.19 11.63
N LEU A 132 -3.10 9.51 10.50
CA LEU A 132 -3.37 10.16 9.21
C LEU A 132 -4.82 10.62 9.21
N ASP A 133 -5.02 11.91 9.50
CA ASP A 133 -6.34 12.53 9.61
C ASP A 133 -6.70 13.40 8.40
N ASN A 134 -5.74 13.68 7.51
CA ASN A 134 -5.94 14.52 6.34
C ASN A 134 -5.23 13.94 5.10
N ILE A 135 -5.95 13.84 3.98
CA ILE A 135 -5.40 13.46 2.67
C ILE A 135 -5.75 14.56 1.66
N PHE A 136 -4.72 15.07 0.97
CA PHE A 136 -4.81 16.11 -0.04
C PHE A 136 -4.56 15.52 -1.41
N LEU A 137 -5.45 15.76 -2.36
CA LEU A 137 -5.37 15.24 -3.72
C LEU A 137 -5.23 16.42 -4.67
N THR A 138 -4.19 16.38 -5.50
CA THR A 138 -3.87 17.46 -6.44
C THR A 138 -4.67 17.33 -7.75
N ARG A 139 -5.07 16.12 -8.15
CA ARG A 139 -5.85 15.85 -9.38
C ARG A 139 -6.83 14.68 -9.19
N MET A 140 -7.92 14.66 -9.97
CA MET A 140 -8.85 13.52 -10.04
C MET A 140 -8.43 12.50 -11.10
N SER A 141 -7.22 11.98 -10.96
CA SER A 141 -6.60 10.98 -11.84
C SER A 141 -6.18 9.76 -11.05
N TRP A 142 -6.09 8.61 -11.73
CA TRP A 142 -5.80 7.35 -11.08
C TRP A 142 -4.43 7.34 -10.39
N GLU A 143 -3.45 8.05 -10.96
CA GLU A 143 -2.12 8.25 -10.36
C GLU A 143 -2.17 8.88 -8.96
N ASN A 144 -3.21 9.68 -8.68
CA ASN A 144 -3.34 10.45 -7.44
C ASN A 144 -4.33 9.79 -6.48
N VAL A 145 -5.32 9.04 -6.97
CA VAL A 145 -6.41 8.46 -6.16
C VAL A 145 -6.43 6.94 -6.09
N GLY A 146 -5.66 6.24 -6.93
CA GLY A 146 -5.80 4.79 -7.14
C GLY A 146 -5.59 3.92 -5.90
N GLY A 147 -4.76 4.36 -4.95
CA GLY A 147 -4.53 3.69 -3.67
C GLY A 147 -5.45 4.16 -2.54
N LEU A 148 -6.36 5.12 -2.78
CA LEU A 148 -7.18 5.74 -1.75
C LEU A 148 -8.16 4.74 -1.12
N SER A 149 -8.74 3.84 -1.92
CA SER A 149 -9.67 2.82 -1.41
C SER A 149 -9.00 1.88 -0.41
N GLY A 150 -7.84 1.31 -0.75
CA GLY A 150 -7.04 0.49 0.14
C GLY A 150 -6.55 1.25 1.39
N MET A 151 -6.14 2.51 1.21
CA MET A 151 -5.76 3.38 2.33
C MET A 151 -6.93 3.59 3.30
N ILE A 152 -8.14 3.89 2.81
CA ILE A 152 -9.34 4.06 3.64
C ILE A 152 -9.65 2.79 4.44
N LEU A 153 -9.59 1.62 3.80
CA LEU A 153 -9.78 0.33 4.47
C LEU A 153 -8.71 0.12 5.56
N THR A 154 -7.45 0.44 5.26
CA THR A 154 -6.36 0.38 6.25
C THR A 154 -6.59 1.33 7.43
N LEU A 155 -7.09 2.55 7.20
CA LEU A 155 -7.40 3.51 8.26
C LEU A 155 -8.57 3.03 9.13
N LYS A 156 -9.63 2.49 8.50
CA LYS A 156 -10.77 1.87 9.18
C LYS A 156 -10.30 0.72 10.09
N ASP A 157 -9.51 -0.20 9.56
CA ASP A 157 -9.00 -1.34 10.32
C ASP A 157 -8.07 -0.93 11.46
N THR A 158 -7.29 0.14 11.24
CA THR A 158 -6.44 0.76 12.27
C THR A 158 -7.26 1.45 13.36
N GLY A 159 -8.55 1.72 13.13
CA GLY A 159 -9.45 2.38 14.08
C GLY A 159 -9.33 3.90 14.07
N VAL A 160 -8.95 4.49 12.94
CA VAL A 160 -8.99 5.95 12.75
C VAL A 160 -10.46 6.39 12.64
N PRO A 161 -10.95 7.28 13.50
CA PRO A 161 -12.38 7.60 13.56
C PRO A 161 -12.87 8.48 12.41
N GLU A 162 -12.00 9.36 11.91
CA GLU A 162 -12.32 10.32 10.85
C GLU A 162 -11.08 10.59 10.01
N VAL A 163 -11.27 10.63 8.69
CA VAL A 163 -10.28 11.14 7.74
C VAL A 163 -10.93 12.21 6.88
N VAL A 164 -10.21 13.33 6.72
CA VAL A 164 -10.64 14.47 5.93
C VAL A 164 -9.92 14.45 4.60
N LEU A 165 -10.70 14.44 3.51
CA LEU A 165 -10.23 14.41 2.14
C LEU A 165 -10.43 15.79 1.52
N SER A 166 -9.41 16.31 0.85
CA SER A 166 -9.44 17.62 0.20
C SER A 166 -8.88 17.48 -1.21
N GLY A 167 -9.52 18.07 -2.21
CA GLY A 167 -9.08 17.98 -3.59
C GLY A 167 -10.09 18.61 -4.56
N PRO A 168 -10.03 18.27 -5.86
CA PRO A 168 -10.92 18.83 -6.86
C PRO A 168 -12.41 18.49 -6.63
N PRO A 169 -13.35 19.19 -7.31
CA PRO A 169 -14.80 19.09 -7.08
C PRO A 169 -15.40 17.67 -7.14
N GLN A 170 -14.83 16.77 -7.93
CA GLN A 170 -15.37 15.43 -8.16
C GLN A 170 -14.99 14.41 -7.08
N LEU A 171 -14.18 14.81 -6.10
CA LEU A 171 -13.69 13.93 -5.03
C LEU A 171 -14.81 13.22 -4.26
N GLU A 172 -15.87 13.92 -3.88
CA GLU A 172 -17.00 13.32 -3.17
C GLU A 172 -17.70 12.22 -4.01
N LYS A 173 -17.82 12.44 -5.32
CA LYS A 173 -18.41 11.45 -6.23
C LYS A 173 -17.53 10.22 -6.38
N TYR A 174 -16.21 10.41 -6.45
CA TYR A 174 -15.25 9.31 -6.46
C TYR A 174 -15.32 8.50 -5.16
N VAL A 175 -15.35 9.16 -4.00
CA VAL A 175 -15.50 8.50 -2.69
C VAL A 175 -16.79 7.69 -2.60
N ASN A 176 -17.87 8.17 -3.24
CA ASN A 176 -19.11 7.40 -3.34
C ASN A 176 -19.00 6.22 -4.33
N ALA A 177 -18.27 6.38 -5.43
CA ALA A 177 -18.06 5.33 -6.42
C ALA A 177 -17.27 4.13 -5.89
N ILE A 178 -16.21 4.37 -5.09
CA ILE A 178 -15.40 3.28 -4.51
C ILE A 178 -16.16 2.41 -3.50
N ARG A 179 -17.32 2.88 -3.00
CA ARG A 179 -18.19 2.09 -2.11
C ARG A 179 -18.76 0.84 -2.80
N VAL A 180 -18.79 0.81 -4.14
CA VAL A 180 -19.23 -0.36 -4.92
C VAL A 180 -18.43 -1.62 -4.60
N PHE A 181 -17.16 -1.47 -4.22
CA PHE A 181 -16.26 -2.58 -3.94
C PHE A 181 -15.57 -2.52 -2.56
N SER A 182 -15.62 -1.38 -1.86
CA SER A 182 -15.02 -1.25 -0.53
C SER A 182 -15.93 -1.73 0.61
N GLY A 183 -17.19 -2.05 0.32
CA GLY A 183 -18.18 -2.45 1.32
C GLY A 183 -18.58 -1.32 2.29
N PRO A 184 -19.22 -1.65 3.43
CA PRO A 184 -19.66 -0.66 4.41
C PRO A 184 -18.46 0.04 5.09
N LEU A 185 -18.48 1.38 5.06
CA LEU A 185 -17.47 2.25 5.66
C LEU A 185 -17.96 2.95 6.95
N GLU A 186 -18.95 2.39 7.63
CA GLU A 186 -19.63 3.00 8.79
C GLU A 186 -18.71 3.20 10.01
N GLU A 187 -17.63 2.41 10.13
CA GLU A 187 -16.65 2.53 11.23
C GLU A 187 -15.63 3.68 11.04
N ILE A 188 -15.66 4.39 9.91
CA ILE A 188 -14.80 5.55 9.65
C ILE A 188 -15.59 6.68 9.01
N LYS A 189 -15.53 7.88 9.60
CA LYS A 189 -16.14 9.07 9.01
C LYS A 189 -15.25 9.59 7.89
N LEU A 190 -15.74 9.57 6.66
CA LEU A 190 -15.09 10.21 5.51
C LEU A 190 -15.69 11.60 5.31
N ALA A 191 -14.91 12.65 5.60
CA ALA A 191 -15.33 14.03 5.36
C ALA A 191 -14.62 14.57 4.12
N VAL A 192 -15.37 15.09 3.15
CA VAL A 192 -14.78 15.77 1.99
C VAL A 192 -14.89 17.28 2.20
N ARG A 193 -13.77 18.00 2.17
CA ARG A 193 -13.81 19.46 2.25
C ARG A 193 -14.31 20.06 0.94
N PRO A 194 -15.17 21.09 0.99
CA PRO A 194 -15.55 21.83 -0.20
C PRO A 194 -14.32 22.43 -0.89
N TYR A 195 -14.16 22.17 -2.18
CA TYR A 195 -13.06 22.76 -2.98
C TYR A 195 -13.12 24.29 -3.06
N THR A 196 -14.27 24.89 -2.74
CA THR A 196 -14.50 26.34 -2.71
C THR A 196 -13.93 27.02 -1.47
N GLU A 197 -13.54 26.25 -0.45
CA GLU A 197 -12.94 26.76 0.78
C GLU A 197 -11.53 27.30 0.48
N LYS A 198 -11.36 28.62 0.56
CA LYS A 198 -10.11 29.31 0.18
C LYS A 198 -8.94 29.02 1.11
N GLN A 199 -9.22 28.69 2.37
CA GLN A 199 -8.21 28.42 3.37
C GLN A 199 -8.82 27.62 4.53
N TYR A 200 -8.07 26.66 5.06
CA TYR A 200 -8.44 25.96 6.29
C TYR A 200 -7.23 25.75 7.20
N THR A 201 -7.50 25.77 8.52
CA THR A 201 -6.49 25.77 9.57
C THR A 201 -6.72 24.61 10.54
N ASP A 202 -5.65 23.97 10.97
CA ASP A 202 -5.64 23.03 12.10
C ASP A 202 -4.45 23.32 13.04
N ASP A 203 -4.20 22.47 14.04
CA ASP A 203 -3.18 22.68 15.07
C ASP A 203 -1.73 22.82 14.55
N THR A 204 -1.42 22.38 13.32
CA THR A 204 -0.05 22.38 12.79
C THR A 204 0.19 23.57 11.86
N MET A 205 -0.75 23.83 10.95
CA MET A 205 -0.53 24.75 9.84
C MET A 205 -1.82 25.19 9.18
N THR A 206 -1.74 26.31 8.47
CA THR A 206 -2.79 26.85 7.61
C THR A 206 -2.54 26.40 6.18
N LYS A 207 -3.57 25.90 5.49
CA LYS A 207 -3.50 25.39 4.12
C LYS A 207 -4.40 26.22 3.22
N SER A 208 -3.87 26.63 2.09
CA SER A 208 -4.58 27.38 1.06
C SER A 208 -4.53 26.59 -0.25
N PRO A 209 -5.63 25.94 -0.67
CA PRO A 209 -5.70 25.31 -1.98
C PRO A 209 -5.73 26.38 -3.07
N TRP A 210 -5.01 26.12 -4.14
CA TRP A 210 -4.95 26.97 -5.32
C TRP A 210 -5.39 26.16 -6.55
N MET A 211 -6.56 26.52 -7.08
CA MET A 211 -7.11 25.92 -8.29
C MET A 211 -6.40 26.47 -9.52
N LEU A 212 -5.86 25.56 -10.33
CA LEU A 212 -5.19 25.79 -11.60
C LEU A 212 -6.07 25.25 -12.72
N SER A 213 -6.25 26.03 -13.79
CA SER A 213 -7.00 25.58 -14.98
C SER A 213 -6.21 25.79 -16.27
N SER A 214 -6.04 24.73 -17.08
CA SER A 214 -5.38 24.83 -18.40
C SER A 214 -6.21 25.61 -19.44
N LYS A 215 -7.51 25.83 -19.19
CA LYS A 215 -8.43 26.52 -20.13
C LYS A 215 -8.57 28.02 -19.90
N GLY A 216 -7.81 28.63 -18.99
CA GLY A 216 -7.71 30.09 -18.83
C GLY A 216 -8.99 30.83 -18.37
N HIS A 217 -10.06 30.15 -17.96
CA HIS A 217 -11.29 30.81 -17.53
C HIS A 217 -11.24 31.27 -16.07
N HIS A 218 -11.64 32.53 -15.84
CA HIS A 218 -12.05 33.00 -14.50
C HIS A 218 -13.13 32.06 -13.94
N PHE A 219 -12.88 31.53 -12.74
CA PHE A 219 -13.73 30.61 -11.98
C PHE A 219 -15.16 31.14 -11.65
N SER A 220 -15.54 32.32 -12.15
CA SER A 220 -16.79 33.02 -11.82
C SER A 220 -18.01 32.64 -12.65
N HIS A 221 -17.92 31.73 -13.64
CA HIS A 221 -19.03 31.51 -14.60
C HIS A 221 -19.66 30.10 -14.64
N PHE A 222 -19.28 29.16 -13.76
CA PHE A 222 -19.86 27.80 -13.78
C PHE A 222 -20.94 27.52 -12.73
N ILE A 223 -21.39 28.54 -11.99
CA ILE A 223 -22.51 28.43 -11.05
C ILE A 223 -23.57 29.48 -11.40
N PHE A 224 -24.20 29.39 -12.58
CA PHE A 224 -25.55 29.95 -12.81
C PHE A 224 -26.15 29.31 -14.07
N ILE A 225 -26.66 28.08 -13.94
CA ILE A 225 -27.84 27.66 -14.71
C ILE A 225 -28.86 27.14 -13.70
N SER A 226 -29.76 28.05 -13.32
CA SER A 226 -31.03 27.76 -12.69
C SER A 226 -31.85 26.79 -13.54
N GLY A 227 -32.34 25.70 -12.96
CA GLY A 227 -33.55 25.02 -13.44
C GLY A 227 -33.42 23.69 -14.18
N GLY A 228 -32.26 23.03 -14.20
CA GLY A 228 -32.13 21.66 -14.72
C GLY A 228 -31.10 20.87 -13.92
N LYS A 229 -31.33 19.57 -13.67
CA LYS A 229 -30.35 18.67 -13.02
C LYS A 229 -29.06 18.61 -13.85
N ALA A 230 -28.14 19.54 -13.64
CA ALA A 230 -26.84 19.55 -14.30
C ALA A 230 -26.02 18.36 -13.78
N ARG A 231 -25.76 17.38 -14.66
CA ARG A 231 -24.87 16.25 -14.39
C ARG A 231 -23.45 16.82 -14.28
N ALA A 232 -22.96 17.10 -13.07
CA ALA A 232 -21.60 17.65 -12.91
C ALA A 232 -20.58 16.67 -13.51
N THR A 233 -19.96 17.09 -14.61
CA THR A 233 -19.05 16.33 -15.46
C THR A 233 -17.62 16.36 -14.92
N ARG A 234 -16.82 15.35 -15.30
CA ARG A 234 -15.35 15.38 -15.22
C ARG A 234 -14.81 16.71 -15.78
N ASP A 235 -13.80 17.28 -15.12
CA ASP A 235 -13.02 18.40 -15.67
C ASP A 235 -11.52 18.07 -15.59
N PRO A 236 -10.92 17.55 -16.69
CA PRO A 236 -9.50 17.21 -16.71
C PRO A 236 -8.60 18.45 -16.73
N SER A 237 -9.17 19.64 -16.92
CA SER A 237 -8.40 20.89 -16.96
C SER A 237 -8.08 21.44 -15.57
N LEU A 238 -8.52 20.79 -14.48
CA LEU A 238 -8.34 21.27 -13.11
C LEU A 238 -7.25 20.53 -12.34
N VAL A 239 -6.34 21.30 -11.76
CA VAL A 239 -5.32 20.82 -10.80
C VAL A 239 -5.37 21.70 -9.56
N VAL A 240 -5.03 21.14 -8.41
CA VAL A 240 -4.95 21.85 -7.13
C VAL A 240 -3.51 21.83 -6.63
N ALA A 241 -2.92 23.01 -6.48
CA ALA A 241 -1.71 23.18 -5.70
C ALA A 241 -2.09 23.50 -4.24
N PHE A 242 -1.24 23.12 -3.29
CA PHE A 242 -1.47 23.39 -1.87
C PHE A 242 -0.33 24.22 -1.31
N VAL A 243 -0.66 25.40 -0.80
CA VAL A 243 0.27 26.23 -0.03
C VAL A 243 0.03 25.96 1.45
N CYS A 244 1.09 25.62 2.17
CA CYS A 244 1.03 25.21 3.56
C CYS A 244 1.95 26.10 4.42
N LYS A 245 1.37 26.95 5.28
CA LYS A 245 2.10 27.85 6.19
C LYS A 245 2.05 27.30 7.61
N LEU A 246 3.20 26.91 8.15
CA LEU A 246 3.29 26.43 9.53
C LEU A 246 2.91 27.52 10.51
N HIS A 247 2.25 27.14 11.60
CA HIS A 247 1.90 28.10 12.66
C HIS A 247 3.14 28.60 13.37
N PRO A 248 3.19 29.89 13.77
CA PRO A 248 4.32 30.44 14.48
C PRO A 248 4.52 29.72 15.81
N LYS A 249 5.78 29.57 16.21
CA LYS A 249 6.15 28.95 17.48
C LYS A 249 6.82 29.99 18.36
N LYS A 250 6.16 30.33 19.47
CA LYS A 250 6.70 31.24 20.50
C LYS A 250 8.06 30.75 20.99
N GLY A 251 8.96 31.69 21.27
CA GLY A 251 10.28 31.43 21.83
C GLY A 251 10.28 30.57 23.09
N ASN A 252 11.38 29.84 23.31
CA ASN A 252 11.63 29.14 24.55
C ASN A 252 12.05 30.15 25.63
N PHE A 253 11.49 30.02 26.82
CA PHE A 253 11.89 30.84 27.97
C PHE A 253 13.21 30.31 28.55
N LEU A 254 14.19 31.19 28.64
CA LEU A 254 15.56 30.92 29.04
C LEU A 254 15.66 31.05 30.57
N VAL A 255 15.27 29.97 31.25
CA VAL A 255 15.23 29.85 32.73
C VAL A 255 16.52 30.35 33.40
N ALA A 256 17.69 30.06 32.83
CA ALA A 256 18.96 30.50 33.40
C ALA A 256 19.14 32.03 33.33
N GLN A 257 18.82 32.66 32.20
CA GLN A 257 18.90 34.11 32.03
C GLN A 257 17.87 34.81 32.91
N ALA A 258 16.65 34.29 32.97
CA ALA A 258 15.61 34.79 33.85
C ALA A 258 16.02 34.78 35.34
N LYS A 259 16.66 33.68 35.81
CA LYS A 259 17.20 33.61 37.17
C LYS A 259 18.29 34.65 37.41
N ASN A 260 19.18 34.87 36.44
CA ASN A 260 20.24 35.89 36.55
C ASN A 260 19.67 37.32 36.62
N LEU A 261 18.47 37.54 36.06
CA LEU A 261 17.76 38.82 36.08
C LEU A 261 16.85 38.98 37.31
N GLY A 262 16.89 38.04 38.26
CA GLY A 262 16.13 38.12 39.51
C GLY A 262 14.66 37.70 39.40
N LEU A 263 14.22 37.18 38.24
CA LEU A 263 12.83 36.72 38.09
C LEU A 263 12.54 35.54 39.04
N PRO A 264 11.30 35.42 39.58
CA PRO A 264 10.96 34.48 40.65
C PRO A 264 10.76 33.05 40.14
N VAL A 265 11.74 32.51 39.40
CA VAL A 265 11.68 31.22 38.73
C VAL A 265 11.55 30.07 39.73
N GLY A 266 10.54 29.22 39.53
CA GLY A 266 10.22 28.11 40.43
C GLY A 266 9.10 28.43 41.43
N THR A 267 8.57 29.65 41.43
CA THR A 267 7.39 30.04 42.20
C THR A 267 6.14 30.11 41.30
N ALA A 268 4.94 30.12 41.88
CA ALA A 268 3.70 30.32 41.11
C ALA A 268 3.64 31.70 40.41
N ALA A 269 4.39 32.69 40.91
CA ALA A 269 4.39 34.07 40.39
C ALA A 269 5.08 34.22 39.02
N ILE A 270 5.95 33.27 38.62
CA ILE A 270 6.66 33.34 37.33
C ILE A 270 5.75 33.05 36.14
N GLY A 271 4.66 32.31 36.33
CA GLY A 271 3.78 31.86 35.25
C GLY A 271 3.23 33.00 34.38
N PRO A 272 2.57 34.01 34.98
CA PRO A 272 2.09 35.18 34.25
C PRO A 272 3.21 35.99 33.55
N LEU A 273 4.38 36.09 34.18
CA LEU A 273 5.53 36.80 33.61
C LEU A 273 6.07 36.07 32.37
N ILE A 274 6.19 34.74 32.41
CA ILE A 274 6.59 33.93 31.25
C ILE A 274 5.58 34.09 30.12
N ALA A 275 4.28 34.08 30.41
CA ALA A 275 3.25 34.23 29.38
C ALA A 275 3.37 35.61 28.70
N ALA A 276 3.48 36.69 29.48
CA ALA A 276 3.65 38.05 28.94
C ALA A 276 4.92 38.19 28.10
N LEU A 277 6.06 37.70 28.59
CA LEU A 277 7.33 37.74 27.88
C LEU A 277 7.31 36.92 26.59
N LYS A 278 6.68 35.75 26.59
CA LYS A 278 6.49 34.93 25.38
C LYS A 278 5.51 35.53 24.38
N ASP A 279 4.61 36.40 24.83
CA ASP A 279 3.71 37.19 23.99
C ASP A 279 4.37 38.45 23.43
N GLY A 280 5.67 38.64 23.67
CA GLY A 280 6.42 39.80 23.21
C GLY A 280 6.20 41.07 24.04
N LYS A 281 5.61 40.96 25.24
CA LYS A 281 5.40 42.09 26.13
C LYS A 281 6.56 42.19 27.13
N SER A 282 7.16 43.37 27.24
CA SER A 282 8.08 43.68 28.34
C SER A 282 7.36 43.56 29.67
N VAL A 283 8.07 43.11 30.71
CA VAL A 283 7.54 43.05 32.08
C VAL A 283 8.42 43.84 33.02
N THR A 284 7.81 44.59 33.94
CA THR A 284 8.54 45.26 35.01
C THR A 284 8.52 44.37 36.25
N TYR A 285 9.70 44.01 36.75
CA TYR A 285 9.87 43.21 37.96
C TYR A 285 10.94 43.86 38.85
N GLU A 286 10.60 44.10 40.13
CA GLU A 286 11.48 44.76 41.11
C GLU A 286 12.11 46.08 40.62
N GLY A 287 11.34 46.87 39.86
CA GLY A 287 11.78 48.17 39.34
C GLY A 287 12.63 48.12 38.07
N ARG A 288 12.94 46.93 37.54
CA ARG A 288 13.63 46.74 36.26
C ARG A 288 12.65 46.33 35.17
N GLU A 289 12.74 46.96 34.00
CA GLU A 289 12.07 46.48 32.79
C GLU A 289 12.89 45.35 32.17
N ILE A 290 12.23 44.23 31.90
CA ILE A 290 12.83 43.04 31.27
C ILE A 290 12.17 42.84 29.92
N HIS A 291 12.97 42.87 28.87
CA HIS A 291 12.50 42.69 27.51
C HIS A 291 12.49 41.19 27.11
N PRO A 292 11.56 40.76 26.23
CA PRO A 292 11.48 39.39 25.76
C PRO A 292 12.80 38.81 25.26
N GLU A 293 13.59 39.57 24.51
CA GLU A 293 14.88 39.16 23.94
C GLU A 293 15.96 38.84 25.00
N GLU A 294 15.82 39.33 26.24
CA GLU A 294 16.75 39.03 27.34
C GLU A 294 16.50 37.65 27.97
N VAL A 295 15.33 37.06 27.74
CA VAL A 295 14.84 35.87 28.47
C VAL A 295 14.08 34.87 27.60
N CYS A 296 13.89 35.14 26.31
CA CYS A 296 13.24 34.26 25.36
C CYS A 296 14.10 34.12 24.10
N THR A 297 14.14 32.92 23.53
CA THR A 297 14.67 32.76 22.16
C THR A 297 13.75 33.48 21.16
N PRO A 298 14.23 33.87 19.97
CA PRO A 298 13.36 34.44 18.93
C PRO A 298 12.18 33.53 18.58
N THR A 299 11.06 34.15 18.23
CA THR A 299 9.88 33.46 17.70
C THR A 299 10.19 32.90 16.31
N ASP A 300 9.84 31.63 16.08
CA ASP A 300 9.89 31.03 14.76
C ASP A 300 8.60 31.39 14.02
N PRO A 301 8.67 32.15 12.91
CA PRO A 301 7.49 32.66 12.20
C PRO A 301 6.70 31.55 11.47
N GLY A 302 7.27 30.36 11.32
CA GLY A 302 6.69 29.25 10.57
C GLY A 302 7.04 29.32 9.08
N PRO A 303 7.92 28.43 8.59
CA PRO A 303 8.18 28.36 7.15
C PRO A 303 6.91 27.94 6.39
N ALA A 304 6.80 28.41 5.15
CA ALA A 304 5.81 27.91 4.20
C ALA A 304 6.43 26.82 3.31
N PHE A 305 5.62 25.87 2.85
CA PHE A 305 5.98 24.98 1.75
C PHE A 305 4.83 24.85 0.76
N ILE A 306 5.15 24.52 -0.48
CA ILE A 306 4.19 24.42 -1.58
C ILE A 306 4.25 22.99 -2.14
N VAL A 307 3.10 22.39 -2.38
CA VAL A 307 2.96 21.15 -3.16
C VAL A 307 2.22 21.50 -4.45
N VAL A 308 2.90 21.35 -5.58
CA VAL A 308 2.36 21.70 -6.90
C VAL A 308 2.51 20.50 -7.85
N GLU A 309 1.46 20.28 -8.63
CA GLU A 309 1.45 19.31 -9.73
C GLU A 309 1.26 20.08 -11.04
N CYS A 310 2.09 19.78 -12.03
CA CYS A 310 1.95 20.29 -13.40
C CYS A 310 1.94 19.08 -14.34
N PRO A 311 0.77 18.55 -14.71
CA PRO A 311 0.70 17.25 -15.40
C PRO A 311 1.17 17.30 -16.85
N SER A 312 1.11 18.46 -17.49
CA SER A 312 1.40 18.66 -18.91
C SER A 312 1.74 20.13 -19.19
N GLU A 313 2.30 20.40 -20.37
CA GLU A 313 2.73 21.75 -20.79
C GLU A 313 1.58 22.78 -20.78
N GLU A 314 0.34 22.35 -20.99
CA GLU A 314 -0.85 23.22 -20.93
C GLU A 314 -1.10 23.85 -19.54
N PHE A 315 -0.51 23.29 -18.48
CA PHE A 315 -0.63 23.80 -17.11
C PHE A 315 0.52 24.73 -16.70
N VAL A 316 1.57 24.85 -17.51
CA VAL A 316 2.74 25.68 -17.19
C VAL A 316 2.33 27.14 -17.02
N GLN A 317 1.59 27.71 -17.97
CA GLN A 317 1.16 29.11 -17.90
C GLN A 317 0.28 29.41 -16.67
N PRO A 318 -0.79 28.63 -16.36
CA PRO A 318 -1.58 28.80 -15.14
C PRO A 318 -0.74 28.82 -13.85
N ILE A 319 0.31 27.99 -13.78
CA ILE A 319 1.22 27.95 -12.62
C ILE A 319 2.13 29.18 -12.58
N CYS A 320 2.70 29.57 -13.72
CA CYS A 320 3.67 30.66 -13.77
C CYS A 320 3.10 32.05 -13.44
N ILE A 321 1.77 32.22 -13.48
CA ILE A 321 1.08 33.47 -13.13
C ILE A 321 1.18 33.79 -11.63
N HIS A 322 1.32 32.79 -10.76
CA HIS A 322 1.28 33.01 -9.32
C HIS A 322 2.67 33.18 -8.72
N GLN A 323 2.85 34.28 -7.99
CA GLN A 323 4.16 34.74 -7.52
C GLN A 323 4.18 35.09 -6.02
N GLN A 324 3.09 34.81 -5.28
CA GLN A 324 2.89 35.27 -3.90
C GLN A 324 4.04 34.91 -2.94
N TYR A 325 4.64 33.73 -3.08
CA TYR A 325 5.68 33.19 -2.20
C TYR A 325 7.07 33.15 -2.87
N GLN A 326 7.28 33.98 -3.90
CA GLN A 326 8.55 34.14 -4.62
C GLN A 326 9.26 35.42 -4.18
N ARG A 327 10.45 35.71 -4.73
CA ARG A 327 11.13 36.99 -4.51
C ARG A 327 10.21 38.16 -4.91
N GLY A 328 10.03 39.13 -4.01
CA GLY A 328 9.17 40.28 -4.25
C GLY A 328 7.67 40.00 -4.20
N GLY A 329 7.27 38.80 -3.76
CA GLY A 329 5.88 38.45 -3.49
C GLY A 329 5.33 39.14 -2.23
N THR A 330 4.03 38.92 -1.94
CA THR A 330 3.37 39.54 -0.78
C THR A 330 3.58 38.77 0.52
N GLU A 331 4.20 37.59 0.47
CA GLU A 331 4.46 36.71 1.61
C GLU A 331 5.94 36.33 1.68
N ASP A 332 6.39 35.84 2.85
CA ASP A 332 7.73 35.28 2.99
C ASP A 332 7.95 34.13 1.99
N PRO A 333 9.15 34.03 1.37
CA PRO A 333 9.44 32.95 0.45
C PRO A 333 9.25 31.56 1.05
N ALA A 334 8.74 30.62 0.24
CA ALA A 334 8.61 29.23 0.67
C ALA A 334 9.98 28.61 0.98
N ALA A 335 10.06 27.81 2.05
CA ALA A 335 11.26 27.04 2.38
C ALA A 335 11.44 25.83 1.47
N LEU A 336 10.32 25.25 1.00
CA LEU A 336 10.30 24.06 0.14
C LEU A 336 9.21 24.20 -0.93
N VAL A 337 9.54 23.87 -2.18
CA VAL A 337 8.56 23.63 -3.25
C VAL A 337 8.67 22.19 -3.72
N VAL A 338 7.58 21.44 -3.62
CA VAL A 338 7.47 20.05 -4.06
C VAL A 338 6.79 20.02 -5.42
N HIS A 339 7.51 19.58 -6.44
CA HIS A 339 7.06 19.49 -7.82
C HIS A 339 6.71 18.04 -8.15
N MET A 340 5.45 17.78 -8.44
CA MET A 340 4.95 16.52 -9.00
C MET A 340 4.67 16.77 -10.49
N SER A 341 5.71 16.78 -11.30
CA SER A 341 5.62 17.21 -12.71
C SER A 341 6.51 16.33 -13.58
N PRO A 342 6.07 15.91 -14.77
CA PRO A 342 6.86 15.08 -15.65
C PRO A 342 8.11 15.83 -16.15
N GLU A 343 9.11 15.10 -16.59
CA GLU A 343 10.38 15.69 -17.02
C GLU A 343 10.21 16.62 -18.23
N SER A 344 9.24 16.34 -19.10
CA SER A 344 8.89 17.21 -20.24
C SER A 344 8.53 18.63 -19.79
N VAL A 345 7.77 18.76 -18.70
CA VAL A 345 7.40 20.07 -18.12
C VAL A 345 8.63 20.78 -17.56
N LEU A 346 9.51 20.06 -16.84
CA LEU A 346 10.74 20.64 -16.27
C LEU A 346 11.72 21.13 -17.34
N LYS A 347 11.64 20.57 -18.55
CA LYS A 347 12.44 20.99 -19.70
C LYS A 347 11.95 22.30 -20.34
N THR A 348 10.71 22.72 -20.10
CA THR A 348 10.17 24.00 -20.62
C THR A 348 10.87 25.21 -19.97
N ASP A 349 11.16 26.23 -20.77
CA ASP A 349 11.89 27.40 -20.28
C ASP A 349 11.04 28.26 -19.36
N GLU A 350 9.73 28.32 -19.58
CA GLU A 350 8.79 29.07 -18.75
C GLU A 350 8.71 28.49 -17.33
N TYR A 351 8.72 27.16 -17.20
CA TYR A 351 8.69 26.52 -15.88
C TYR A 351 10.03 26.70 -15.14
N LYS A 352 11.17 26.60 -15.85
CA LYS A 352 12.50 26.89 -15.26
C LYS A 352 12.58 28.33 -14.77
N GLN A 353 12.15 29.30 -15.59
CA GLN A 353 12.10 30.71 -15.21
C GLN A 353 11.21 30.94 -13.99
N TRP A 354 10.08 30.23 -13.88
CA TRP A 354 9.24 30.29 -12.69
C TRP A 354 9.94 29.72 -11.45
N MET A 355 10.68 28.61 -11.56
CA MET A 355 11.48 28.08 -10.46
C MET A 355 12.58 29.08 -10.03
N GLU A 356 13.25 29.73 -10.98
CA GLU A 356 14.34 30.70 -10.72
C GLU A 356 13.89 32.00 -10.02
N ARG A 357 12.57 32.26 -9.95
CA ARG A 357 12.02 33.39 -9.18
C ARG A 357 12.01 33.15 -7.67
N PHE A 358 12.11 31.89 -7.23
CA PHE A 358 12.31 31.59 -5.81
C PHE A 358 13.74 31.96 -5.38
N PRO A 359 13.95 32.43 -4.15
CA PRO A 359 15.29 32.71 -3.67
C PRO A 359 16.12 31.43 -3.53
N SER A 360 17.45 31.57 -3.54
CA SER A 360 18.39 30.46 -3.34
C SER A 360 18.29 29.78 -1.97
N THR A 361 17.48 30.31 -1.04
CA THR A 361 17.14 29.69 0.25
C THR A 361 15.96 28.72 0.15
N THR A 362 15.24 28.72 -0.98
CA THR A 362 14.15 27.79 -1.26
C THR A 362 14.72 26.51 -1.86
N GLU A 363 14.36 25.38 -1.26
CA GLU A 363 14.71 24.07 -1.76
C GLU A 363 13.60 23.55 -2.69
N HIS A 364 13.99 22.90 -3.79
CA HIS A 364 13.05 22.31 -4.75
C HIS A 364 13.14 20.79 -4.74
N LEU A 365 12.03 20.12 -4.41
CA LEU A 365 11.93 18.66 -4.40
C LEU A 365 11.16 18.18 -5.63
N ILE A 366 11.73 17.28 -6.42
CA ILE A 366 11.13 16.83 -7.69
C ILE A 366 10.76 15.35 -7.61
N LEU A 367 9.47 15.04 -7.79
CA LEU A 367 8.91 13.68 -7.82
C LEU A 367 8.39 13.41 -9.23
N ASN A 368 9.05 12.53 -9.99
CA ASN A 368 8.66 12.21 -11.36
C ASN A 368 9.29 10.91 -11.89
N GLU A 369 8.99 10.58 -13.15
CA GLU A 369 9.32 9.33 -13.80
C GLU A 369 10.83 9.09 -14.01
N GLN A 370 11.65 10.14 -13.86
CA GLN A 370 13.12 10.08 -13.97
C GLN A 370 13.81 9.72 -12.65
N VAL A 371 13.06 9.65 -11.55
CA VAL A 371 13.61 9.26 -10.26
C VAL A 371 14.01 7.78 -10.25
N CYS A 372 15.25 7.53 -9.84
CA CYS A 372 15.80 6.18 -9.66
C CYS A 372 15.92 5.88 -8.16
N THR A 373 14.94 5.17 -7.60
CA THR A 373 14.99 4.74 -6.19
C THR A 373 14.21 3.43 -6.02
N VAL A 374 14.66 2.57 -5.10
CA VAL A 374 14.01 1.29 -4.83
C VAL A 374 13.04 1.47 -3.67
N HIS A 375 11.73 1.31 -3.93
CA HIS A 375 10.71 1.44 -2.88
C HIS A 375 10.40 0.12 -2.17
N ASN A 376 10.50 -1.03 -2.85
CA ASN A 376 10.08 -2.35 -2.35
C ASN A 376 11.26 -3.29 -2.05
N VAL A 377 12.16 -2.89 -1.15
CA VAL A 377 13.40 -3.63 -0.82
C VAL A 377 13.13 -5.08 -0.44
N ARG A 378 12.08 -5.38 0.35
CA ARG A 378 11.78 -6.76 0.75
C ARG A 378 11.35 -7.66 -0.41
N SER A 379 10.75 -7.09 -1.45
CA SER A 379 10.44 -7.83 -2.68
C SER A 379 11.71 -8.20 -3.42
N HIS A 380 12.69 -7.29 -3.51
CA HIS A 380 14.00 -7.59 -4.10
C HIS A 380 14.74 -8.65 -3.29
N LYS A 381 14.80 -8.49 -1.96
CA LYS A 381 15.44 -9.46 -1.06
C LYS A 381 14.90 -10.87 -1.25
N ILE A 382 13.59 -11.07 -1.14
CA ILE A 382 13.01 -12.42 -1.27
C ILE A 382 13.24 -12.97 -2.68
N GLN A 383 13.09 -12.14 -3.72
CA GLN A 383 13.32 -12.61 -5.08
C GLN A 383 14.78 -13.01 -5.31
N THR A 384 15.75 -12.26 -4.79
CA THR A 384 17.17 -12.63 -4.84
C THR A 384 17.42 -13.97 -4.13
N GLN A 385 16.83 -14.17 -2.96
CA GLN A 385 16.96 -15.42 -2.20
C GLN A 385 16.33 -16.62 -2.94
N LEU A 386 15.15 -16.42 -3.56
CA LEU A 386 14.49 -17.44 -4.37
C LEU A 386 15.25 -17.72 -5.69
N ASN A 387 15.88 -16.70 -6.28
CA ASN A 387 16.70 -16.83 -7.49
C ASN A 387 17.86 -17.81 -7.26
N LEU A 388 18.46 -17.81 -6.08
CA LEU A 388 19.49 -18.78 -5.70
C LEU A 388 18.99 -20.22 -5.76
N ILE A 389 17.69 -20.47 -5.52
CA ILE A 389 17.10 -21.80 -5.63
C ILE A 389 16.94 -22.20 -7.10
N HIS A 390 16.35 -21.33 -7.91
CA HIS A 390 16.12 -21.64 -9.33
C HIS A 390 15.98 -20.37 -10.19
N PRO A 391 17.05 -19.91 -10.87
CA PRO A 391 17.05 -18.62 -11.56
C PRO A 391 16.01 -18.47 -12.67
N GLU A 392 15.66 -19.55 -13.38
CA GLU A 392 14.64 -19.45 -14.43
C GLU A 392 13.21 -19.38 -13.88
N ILE A 393 12.92 -19.96 -12.72
CA ILE A 393 11.59 -19.95 -12.10
C ILE A 393 11.44 -18.67 -11.26
N PHE A 394 12.53 -18.23 -10.64
CA PHE A 394 12.61 -17.02 -9.83
C PHE A 394 13.61 -16.04 -10.45
N PRO A 395 13.24 -15.31 -11.51
CA PRO A 395 14.11 -14.34 -12.17
C PRO A 395 14.47 -13.18 -11.24
N GLU A 396 15.64 -12.56 -11.45
CA GLU A 396 15.98 -11.33 -10.75
C GLU A 396 15.03 -10.18 -11.13
N LEU A 397 14.79 -9.29 -10.17
CA LEU A 397 14.00 -8.08 -10.42
C LEU A 397 14.89 -7.00 -11.02
N HIS A 398 14.37 -6.33 -12.02
CA HIS A 398 15.02 -5.17 -12.61
C HIS A 398 14.92 -4.00 -11.62
N SER A 399 16.05 -3.36 -11.37
CA SER A 399 16.06 -2.04 -10.73
C SER A 399 15.52 -1.02 -11.73
N VAL A 400 14.90 0.06 -11.25
CA VAL A 400 14.46 1.17 -12.10
C VAL A 400 15.69 1.72 -12.82
N HIS A 401 15.84 1.40 -14.11
CA HIS A 401 16.94 1.91 -14.92
C HIS A 401 16.67 3.35 -15.32
N LEU A 402 17.74 4.14 -15.28
CA LEU A 402 17.87 5.47 -15.87
C LEU A 402 17.25 5.44 -17.27
N LEU A 403 16.15 6.16 -17.47
CA LEU A 403 15.81 6.58 -18.82
C LEU A 403 17.07 7.25 -19.38
N LYS A 404 17.50 6.88 -20.59
CA LYS A 404 18.65 7.47 -21.29
C LYS A 404 18.49 8.97 -21.59
N GLU A 405 17.40 9.57 -21.13
CA GLU A 405 17.10 10.97 -21.34
C GLU A 405 17.86 11.85 -20.36
N THR A 406 18.43 12.93 -20.89
CA THR A 406 19.04 13.96 -20.08
C THR A 406 17.98 14.62 -19.21
N GLN A 407 18.23 14.62 -17.91
CA GLN A 407 17.45 15.39 -16.94
C GLN A 407 17.51 16.88 -17.27
N ALA A 408 16.45 17.62 -16.95
CA ALA A 408 16.38 19.06 -17.05
C ALA A 408 17.52 19.69 -16.25
N ALA A 409 18.29 20.56 -16.92
CA ALA A 409 19.28 21.39 -16.26
C ALA A 409 18.56 22.51 -15.49
N LEU A 410 18.62 22.45 -14.16
CA LEU A 410 18.00 23.41 -13.26
C LEU A 410 19.08 24.24 -12.56
N HIS A 411 18.93 25.56 -12.55
CA HIS A 411 19.87 26.50 -11.93
C HIS A 411 19.45 26.92 -10.51
N VAL A 412 18.56 26.15 -9.89
CA VAL A 412 18.08 26.34 -8.51
C VAL A 412 18.47 25.14 -7.63
N PRO A 413 18.59 25.32 -6.30
CA PRO A 413 18.79 24.21 -5.37
C PRO A 413 17.66 23.19 -5.52
N SER A 414 17.96 22.05 -6.14
CA SER A 414 16.96 21.05 -6.48
C SER A 414 17.46 19.65 -6.12
N VAL A 415 16.54 18.84 -5.60
CA VAL A 415 16.77 17.47 -5.17
C VAL A 415 15.74 16.57 -5.85
N ARG A 416 16.21 15.53 -6.52
CA ARG A 416 15.35 14.46 -7.01
C ARG A 416 14.90 13.61 -5.83
N ALA A 417 13.62 13.27 -5.81
CA ALA A 417 13.06 12.49 -4.72
C ALA A 417 13.75 11.12 -4.61
N GLU A 418 13.88 10.62 -3.39
CA GLU A 418 14.31 9.25 -3.12
C GLU A 418 13.34 8.67 -2.09
N CYS A 419 13.17 7.34 -2.09
CA CYS A 419 12.30 6.70 -1.13
C CYS A 419 12.73 7.09 0.30
N LEU A 420 11.78 7.55 1.11
CA LEU A 420 11.99 8.02 2.48
C LEU A 420 12.88 9.24 2.68
N LEU A 421 13.34 9.90 1.61
CA LEU A 421 13.99 11.20 1.69
C LEU A 421 13.10 12.16 2.49
N LYS A 422 13.70 12.80 3.49
CA LYS A 422 12.98 13.64 4.42
C LYS A 422 13.56 15.05 4.43
N PHE A 423 12.68 16.03 4.32
CA PHE A 423 13.00 17.43 4.52
C PHE A 423 12.48 17.85 5.89
N GLN A 424 13.36 18.32 6.75
CA GLN A 424 12.98 18.85 8.05
C GLN A 424 12.60 20.33 7.89
N LEU A 425 11.36 20.68 8.17
CA LEU A 425 10.90 22.07 8.18
C LEU A 425 11.15 22.73 9.55
N ARG A 426 11.14 21.92 10.63
CA ARG A 426 11.45 22.35 12.00
C ARG A 426 12.15 21.27 12.83
N PRO A 427 13.05 21.65 13.76
CA PRO A 427 13.41 23.03 14.12
C PRO A 427 14.49 23.64 13.21
N LYS A 428 15.17 22.83 12.41
CA LYS A 428 16.20 23.26 11.46
C LYS A 428 15.82 22.82 10.06
N ILE A 429 15.98 23.73 9.10
CA ILE A 429 15.73 23.46 7.68
C ILE A 429 16.92 22.66 7.14
N GLU A 430 16.72 21.37 6.89
CA GLU A 430 17.76 20.49 6.33
C GLU A 430 17.20 19.21 5.71
N TRP A 431 17.97 18.64 4.80
CA TRP A 431 17.74 17.32 4.23
C TRP A 431 18.22 16.21 5.17
N GLN A 432 17.44 15.15 5.29
CA GLN A 432 17.75 13.94 6.05
C GLN A 432 17.67 12.72 5.13
N ARG A 433 18.78 11.97 5.08
CA ARG A 433 18.99 10.82 4.19
C ARG A 433 19.20 9.51 4.96
N ASP A 434 19.13 9.55 6.29
CA ASP A 434 19.34 8.43 7.22
C ASP A 434 18.36 7.27 7.02
N ALA A 435 17.16 7.58 6.51
CA ALA A 435 16.09 6.61 6.29
C ALA A 435 16.04 6.07 4.85
N ILE A 436 16.89 6.54 3.93
CA ILE A 436 16.86 6.08 2.55
C ILE A 436 17.30 4.61 2.53
N PRO A 437 16.48 3.70 1.97
CA PRO A 437 16.82 2.29 1.95
C PRO A 437 18.03 2.01 1.05
N SER A 438 18.96 1.18 1.52
CA SER A 438 19.94 0.50 0.67
C SER A 438 19.35 -0.82 0.15
N CYS A 439 19.69 -1.17 -1.09
CA CYS A 439 19.35 -2.45 -1.69
C CYS A 439 20.67 -3.16 -2.05
N ASP A 440 21.16 -3.99 -1.12
CA ASP A 440 22.43 -4.71 -1.28
C ASP A 440 22.16 -6.20 -1.55
N THR A 441 22.32 -6.58 -2.82
CA THR A 441 22.12 -7.96 -3.28
C THR A 441 23.12 -8.92 -2.64
N GLU A 442 24.35 -8.49 -2.34
CA GLU A 442 25.37 -9.35 -1.73
C GLU A 442 25.00 -9.72 -0.29
N GLU A 443 24.44 -8.76 0.46
CA GLU A 443 23.92 -9.00 1.82
C GLU A 443 22.78 -10.03 1.81
N PHE A 444 21.85 -9.92 0.84
CA PHE A 444 20.72 -10.85 0.71
C PHE A 444 21.17 -12.29 0.40
N VAL A 445 22.19 -12.42 -0.46
CA VAL A 445 22.79 -13.73 -0.81
C VAL A 445 23.49 -14.33 0.39
N LYS A 446 24.25 -13.52 1.15
CA LYS A 446 24.92 -13.98 2.37
C LYS A 446 23.92 -14.50 3.41
N GLU A 447 22.83 -13.78 3.64
CA GLU A 447 21.77 -14.20 4.57
C GLU A 447 21.14 -15.54 4.16
N ALA A 448 20.89 -15.77 2.86
CA ALA A 448 20.39 -17.06 2.39
C ALA A 448 21.44 -18.19 2.52
N ALA A 449 22.70 -17.91 2.26
CA ALA A 449 23.79 -18.88 2.38
C ALA A 449 24.06 -19.30 3.84
N GLU A 450 23.69 -18.47 4.82
CA GLU A 450 23.75 -18.79 6.25
C GLU A 450 22.62 -19.73 6.70
N ALA A 451 21.58 -19.94 5.89
CA ALA A 451 20.51 -20.89 6.21
C ALA A 451 21.04 -22.35 6.16
N PRO A 452 20.81 -23.16 7.22
CA PRO A 452 21.32 -24.53 7.28
C PRO A 452 20.89 -25.38 6.08
N ASN A 453 21.85 -26.07 5.46
CA ASN A 453 21.68 -26.99 4.32
C ASN A 453 21.15 -26.35 3.01
N PHE A 454 20.92 -25.04 2.95
CA PHE A 454 20.32 -24.38 1.78
C PHE A 454 21.07 -24.64 0.48
N LEU A 455 22.38 -24.36 0.43
CA LEU A 455 23.18 -24.53 -0.79
C LEU A 455 23.31 -26.00 -1.25
N GLN A 456 23.16 -26.96 -0.33
CA GLN A 456 23.22 -28.38 -0.66
C GLN A 456 21.95 -28.84 -1.40
N GLU A 457 20.79 -28.26 -1.07
CA GLU A 457 19.49 -28.59 -1.66
C GLU A 457 19.27 -27.96 -3.06
N VAL A 458 20.14 -27.04 -3.50
CA VAL A 458 20.00 -26.29 -4.76
C VAL A 458 20.56 -27.03 -5.99
N GLU A 459 21.48 -27.98 -5.83
CA GLU A 459 22.34 -28.52 -6.90
C GLU A 459 21.62 -29.41 -7.96
N GLU A 460 20.28 -29.50 -7.99
CA GLU A 460 19.58 -30.41 -8.90
C GLU A 460 18.37 -29.81 -9.65
N CYS A 461 18.54 -28.79 -10.50
CA CYS A 461 17.44 -28.35 -11.38
C CYS A 461 17.94 -27.68 -12.68
N ARG A 462 17.91 -28.37 -13.85
CA ARG A 462 18.07 -27.71 -15.17
C ARG A 462 17.35 -28.40 -16.34
N ARG A 463 16.36 -27.70 -16.91
CA ARG A 463 16.02 -27.47 -18.35
C ARG A 463 14.51 -27.23 -18.49
N ALA A 464 14.09 -26.30 -19.34
CA ALA A 464 12.67 -26.15 -19.71
C ALA A 464 12.41 -25.44 -21.06
N GLU A 465 11.24 -25.74 -21.63
CA GLU A 465 10.68 -25.26 -22.91
C GLU A 465 10.20 -23.78 -22.85
N LYS A 466 9.50 -23.29 -23.89
CA LYS A 466 9.21 -21.85 -24.07
C LYS A 466 7.79 -21.37 -23.68
N TYR A 467 6.71 -22.12 -23.91
CA TYR A 467 5.31 -21.67 -23.70
C TYR A 467 4.34 -22.85 -23.49
N PRO A 468 3.16 -22.66 -22.87
CA PRO A 468 2.68 -21.45 -22.19
C PRO A 468 3.47 -21.16 -20.91
N GLU A 469 3.53 -19.90 -20.54
CA GLU A 469 4.22 -19.41 -19.34
C GLU A 469 3.22 -18.67 -18.45
N VAL A 470 3.25 -18.95 -17.15
CA VAL A 470 2.46 -18.25 -16.13
C VAL A 470 3.41 -17.48 -15.23
N VAL A 471 3.22 -16.17 -15.14
CA VAL A 471 3.95 -15.27 -14.23
C VAL A 471 3.01 -14.81 -13.13
N PHE A 472 3.34 -15.16 -11.89
CA PHE A 472 2.60 -14.76 -10.70
C PHE A 472 3.02 -13.36 -10.27
N LEU A 473 2.31 -12.33 -10.71
CA LEU A 473 2.63 -10.94 -10.38
C LEU A 473 2.19 -10.57 -8.97
N GLY A 474 1.25 -11.29 -8.37
CA GLY A 474 0.85 -11.07 -7.00
C GLY A 474 0.05 -12.24 -6.45
N THR A 475 0.37 -12.64 -5.23
CA THR A 475 0.00 -13.94 -4.66
C THR A 475 -0.64 -13.86 -3.28
N GLY A 476 -0.89 -12.65 -2.78
CA GLY A 476 -1.47 -12.40 -1.46
C GLY A 476 -2.93 -11.98 -1.51
N SER A 477 -3.62 -12.19 -0.38
CA SER A 477 -5.03 -11.85 -0.18
C SER A 477 -5.25 -10.51 0.53
N ALA A 478 -6.34 -9.82 0.16
CA ALA A 478 -6.99 -8.65 0.78
C ALA A 478 -6.23 -7.33 0.76
N LEU A 479 -4.97 -7.31 1.21
CA LEU A 479 -4.15 -6.10 1.27
C LEU A 479 -2.86 -6.34 0.49
N PRO A 480 -2.15 -5.32 0.01
CA PRO A 480 -0.79 -5.51 -0.49
C PRO A 480 0.19 -5.44 0.68
N MET A 481 1.03 -6.47 0.85
CA MET A 481 2.04 -6.51 1.90
C MET A 481 3.46 -6.48 1.35
N LYS A 482 4.40 -6.38 2.28
CA LYS A 482 5.85 -6.29 2.06
C LYS A 482 6.38 -7.30 1.04
N ILE A 483 5.92 -8.54 1.15
CA ILE A 483 6.50 -9.71 0.50
C ILE A 483 5.62 -10.32 -0.60
N ARG A 484 4.31 -10.08 -0.54
CA ARG A 484 3.32 -10.56 -1.51
C ARG A 484 2.41 -9.39 -1.87
N ASN A 485 2.29 -9.11 -3.16
CA ASN A 485 1.30 -8.18 -3.68
C ASN A 485 -0.08 -8.85 -3.73
N VAL A 486 -1.13 -8.06 -3.97
CA VAL A 486 -2.49 -8.58 -4.22
C VAL A 486 -2.59 -9.29 -5.57
N SER A 487 -3.66 -10.07 -5.78
CA SER A 487 -3.84 -10.99 -6.92
C SER A 487 -3.56 -10.36 -8.29
N GLY A 488 -2.69 -11.01 -9.06
CA GLY A 488 -2.47 -10.72 -10.48
C GLY A 488 -1.61 -11.80 -11.12
N ASN A 489 -2.11 -12.45 -12.17
CA ASN A 489 -1.43 -13.60 -12.78
C ASN A 489 -1.43 -13.46 -14.31
N LEU A 490 -0.25 -13.30 -14.90
CA LEU A 490 -0.09 -13.13 -16.34
C LEU A 490 0.16 -14.50 -17.00
N VAL A 491 -0.74 -14.89 -17.89
CA VAL A 491 -0.63 -16.10 -18.70
C VAL A 491 -0.18 -15.72 -20.11
N ASN A 492 1.09 -15.97 -20.42
CA ASN A 492 1.64 -15.83 -21.76
C ASN A 492 1.27 -17.08 -22.56
N ILE A 493 0.19 -16.98 -23.34
CA ILE A 493 -0.33 -18.06 -24.18
C ILE A 493 0.62 -18.31 -25.37
N SER A 494 1.15 -17.23 -25.93
CA SER A 494 2.10 -17.27 -27.03
C SER A 494 3.10 -16.12 -26.92
N ALA A 495 4.07 -16.08 -27.84
CA ALA A 495 5.04 -14.98 -27.91
C ALA A 495 4.40 -13.59 -28.12
N THR A 496 3.14 -13.54 -28.60
CA THR A 496 2.47 -12.30 -29.00
C THR A 496 1.18 -12.01 -28.23
N GLN A 497 0.68 -12.94 -27.43
CA GLN A 497 -0.62 -12.82 -26.75
C GLN A 497 -0.55 -13.27 -25.30
N SER A 498 -1.12 -12.45 -24.42
CA SER A 498 -1.21 -12.73 -23.00
C SER A 498 -2.63 -12.49 -22.48
N VAL A 499 -3.03 -13.29 -21.50
CA VAL A 499 -4.25 -13.13 -20.70
C VAL A 499 -3.84 -12.81 -19.27
N LEU A 500 -4.47 -11.80 -18.68
CA LEU A 500 -4.26 -11.47 -17.27
C LEU A 500 -5.44 -11.98 -16.44
N LEU A 501 -5.16 -12.73 -15.37
CA LEU A 501 -6.15 -13.26 -14.43
C LEU A 501 -6.04 -12.49 -13.11
N ASP A 502 -7.07 -11.70 -12.84
CA ASP A 502 -7.12 -10.61 -11.86
C ASP A 502 -6.03 -9.54 -12.07
N CYS A 503 -6.30 -8.34 -11.60
CA CYS A 503 -5.44 -7.17 -11.73
C CYS A 503 -5.58 -6.27 -10.49
N GLY A 504 -5.15 -6.76 -9.33
CA GLY A 504 -5.12 -5.99 -8.10
C GLY A 504 -4.12 -4.82 -8.13
N GLU A 505 -4.24 -3.92 -7.16
CA GLU A 505 -3.35 -2.77 -6.97
C GLU A 505 -1.86 -3.14 -7.10
N GLY A 506 -1.10 -2.36 -7.87
CA GLY A 506 0.34 -2.55 -8.05
C GLY A 506 0.72 -3.61 -9.08
N THR A 507 -0.23 -4.23 -9.79
CA THR A 507 0.06 -5.20 -10.87
C THR A 507 0.98 -4.62 -11.94
N PHE A 508 0.74 -3.37 -12.37
CA PHE A 508 1.62 -2.68 -13.32
C PHE A 508 3.03 -2.46 -12.75
N GLY A 509 3.15 -2.05 -11.49
CA GLY A 509 4.46 -1.92 -10.83
C GLY A 509 5.20 -3.25 -10.72
N GLN A 510 4.50 -4.39 -10.56
CA GLN A 510 5.10 -5.72 -10.60
C GLN A 510 5.57 -6.06 -12.02
N LEU A 511 4.81 -5.71 -13.07
CA LEU A 511 5.25 -5.87 -14.47
C LEU A 511 6.52 -5.06 -14.77
N CYS A 512 6.62 -3.82 -14.29
CA CYS A 512 7.81 -2.99 -14.44
C CYS A 512 9.06 -3.66 -13.83
N ARG A 513 8.95 -4.16 -12.59
CA ARG A 513 10.08 -4.85 -11.94
C ARG A 513 10.42 -6.20 -12.57
N HIS A 514 9.41 -6.92 -13.06
CA HIS A 514 9.62 -8.24 -13.67
C HIS A 514 10.27 -8.15 -15.06
N TYR A 515 9.77 -7.25 -15.91
CA TYR A 515 10.17 -7.16 -17.32
C TYR A 515 11.14 -6.02 -17.64
N GLY A 516 11.35 -5.08 -16.72
CA GLY A 516 12.24 -3.94 -16.91
C GLY A 516 11.87 -3.16 -18.17
N ASP A 517 12.86 -2.95 -19.04
CA ASP A 517 12.70 -2.23 -20.30
C ASP A 517 11.69 -2.90 -21.26
N SER A 518 11.49 -4.22 -21.14
CA SER A 518 10.56 -4.99 -22.00
C SER A 518 9.09 -4.94 -21.55
N VAL A 519 8.78 -4.09 -20.57
CA VAL A 519 7.41 -3.97 -20.03
C VAL A 519 6.43 -3.43 -21.07
N ASP A 520 6.86 -2.59 -22.01
CA ASP A 520 6.00 -1.99 -23.03
C ASP A 520 5.54 -3.05 -24.03
N GLU A 521 6.45 -3.92 -24.46
CA GLU A 521 6.15 -5.07 -25.31
C GLU A 521 5.19 -6.01 -24.59
N THR A 522 5.38 -6.22 -23.29
CA THR A 522 4.52 -7.08 -22.48
C THR A 522 3.10 -6.50 -22.36
N LEU A 523 2.97 -5.22 -22.05
CA LEU A 523 1.68 -4.52 -22.01
C LEU A 523 0.95 -4.62 -23.36
N ALA A 524 1.67 -4.47 -24.47
CA ALA A 524 1.10 -4.57 -25.81
C ALA A 524 0.57 -5.99 -26.15
N LYS A 525 1.11 -7.05 -25.52
CA LYS A 525 0.64 -8.44 -25.69
C LYS A 525 -0.64 -8.74 -24.93
N ILE A 526 -0.91 -8.01 -23.84
CA ILE A 526 -2.13 -8.20 -23.04
C ILE A 526 -3.34 -7.79 -23.90
N SER A 527 -4.16 -8.78 -24.25
CA SER A 527 -5.34 -8.60 -25.09
C SER A 527 -6.65 -8.91 -24.37
N THR A 528 -6.57 -9.67 -23.27
CA THR A 528 -7.70 -10.10 -22.47
C THR A 528 -7.36 -9.99 -20.99
N VAL A 529 -8.29 -9.48 -20.20
CA VAL A 529 -8.22 -9.48 -18.74
C VAL A 529 -9.48 -10.15 -18.20
N PHE A 530 -9.30 -11.13 -17.32
CA PHE A 530 -10.38 -11.73 -16.55
C PHE A 530 -10.33 -11.19 -15.12
N ILE A 531 -11.45 -10.70 -14.61
CA ILE A 531 -11.63 -10.32 -13.21
C ILE A 531 -12.62 -11.30 -12.59
N SER A 532 -12.19 -12.01 -11.55
CA SER A 532 -12.97 -13.04 -10.86
C SER A 532 -14.20 -12.45 -10.16
N HIS A 533 -14.01 -11.36 -9.42
CA HIS A 533 -15.05 -10.70 -8.64
C HIS A 533 -14.68 -9.24 -8.28
N MET A 534 -15.53 -8.56 -7.50
CA MET A 534 -15.40 -7.12 -7.24
C MET A 534 -14.62 -6.73 -5.98
N HIS A 535 -13.96 -7.64 -5.25
CA HIS A 535 -13.11 -7.19 -4.13
C HIS A 535 -11.88 -6.43 -4.65
N ALA A 536 -11.46 -5.40 -3.91
CA ALA A 536 -10.48 -4.41 -4.37
C ALA A 536 -9.15 -5.03 -4.79
N ASP A 537 -8.71 -6.06 -4.06
CA ASP A 537 -7.48 -6.82 -4.27
C ASP A 537 -7.43 -7.59 -5.61
N HIS A 538 -8.51 -7.63 -6.38
CA HIS A 538 -8.56 -8.34 -7.66
C HIS A 538 -8.68 -7.42 -8.89
N HIS A 539 -8.96 -6.12 -8.74
CA HIS A 539 -9.25 -5.27 -9.92
C HIS A 539 -8.77 -3.83 -9.87
N THR A 540 -8.37 -3.29 -8.72
CA THR A 540 -8.03 -1.85 -8.65
C THR A 540 -6.81 -1.48 -9.50
N GLY A 541 -5.89 -2.40 -9.77
CA GLY A 541 -4.76 -2.20 -10.68
C GLY A 541 -5.12 -2.11 -12.17
N LEU A 542 -6.37 -2.46 -12.54
CA LEU A 542 -6.82 -2.46 -13.93
C LEU A 542 -6.70 -1.08 -14.58
N LEU A 543 -7.02 0.00 -13.86
CA LEU A 543 -7.01 1.35 -14.42
C LEU A 543 -5.59 1.77 -14.81
N SER A 544 -4.60 1.55 -13.93
CA SER A 544 -3.18 1.77 -14.27
C SER A 544 -2.75 0.93 -15.46
N LEU A 545 -3.13 -0.35 -15.50
CA LEU A 545 -2.80 -1.23 -16.61
C LEU A 545 -3.29 -0.68 -17.95
N LEU A 546 -4.54 -0.18 -18.01
CA LEU A 546 -5.15 0.35 -19.23
C LEU A 546 -4.46 1.61 -19.72
N PHE A 547 -4.22 2.59 -18.84
CA PHE A 547 -3.51 3.83 -19.19
C PHE A 547 -2.06 3.55 -19.63
N GLN A 548 -1.37 2.68 -18.90
CA GLN A 548 0.03 2.37 -19.21
C GLN A 548 0.18 1.54 -20.48
N ARG A 549 -0.83 0.71 -20.80
CA ARG A 549 -0.90 0.00 -22.07
C ARG A 549 -1.16 0.94 -23.25
N GLU A 550 -2.03 1.93 -23.11
CA GLU A 550 -2.21 2.96 -24.14
C GLU A 550 -0.91 3.70 -24.43
N ARG A 551 -0.23 4.18 -23.37
CA ARG A 551 1.10 4.79 -23.48
C ARG A 551 2.09 3.86 -24.17
N ALA A 552 2.18 2.59 -23.75
CA ALA A 552 3.09 1.62 -24.34
C ALA A 552 2.80 1.36 -25.83
N LEU A 553 1.53 1.28 -26.25
CA LEU A 553 1.16 1.14 -27.65
C LEU A 553 1.62 2.35 -28.47
N ALA A 554 1.41 3.57 -27.95
CA ALA A 554 1.89 4.80 -28.59
C ALA A 554 3.42 4.83 -28.71
N THR A 555 4.14 4.52 -27.62
CA THR A 555 5.62 4.44 -27.61
C THR A 555 6.14 3.41 -28.61
N LEU A 556 5.46 2.27 -28.77
CA LEU A 556 5.82 1.23 -29.73
C LEU A 556 5.32 1.50 -31.15
N GLY A 557 4.64 2.63 -31.42
CA GLY A 557 4.06 2.93 -32.73
C GLY A 557 2.94 1.98 -33.16
N LYS A 558 2.29 1.30 -32.21
CA LYS A 558 1.19 0.35 -32.46
C LYS A 558 -0.15 1.07 -32.37
N ALA A 559 -1.08 0.67 -33.24
CA ALA A 559 -2.45 1.19 -33.18
C ALA A 559 -3.10 0.85 -31.84
N PHE A 560 -3.81 1.83 -31.27
CA PHE A 560 -4.61 1.62 -30.08
C PHE A 560 -5.63 0.50 -30.33
N SER A 561 -5.79 -0.39 -29.36
CA SER A 561 -6.81 -1.43 -29.40
C SER A 561 -7.35 -1.68 -27.99
N PRO A 562 -8.68 -1.70 -27.79
CA PRO A 562 -9.25 -2.06 -26.49
C PRO A 562 -8.94 -3.52 -26.14
N ILE A 563 -8.82 -3.80 -24.84
CA ILE A 563 -8.76 -5.17 -24.32
C ILE A 563 -10.15 -5.78 -24.27
N TYR A 564 -10.23 -7.11 -24.25
CA TYR A 564 -11.45 -7.81 -23.85
C TYR A 564 -11.45 -7.98 -22.33
N LEU A 565 -12.41 -7.34 -21.65
CA LEU A 565 -12.54 -7.41 -20.20
C LEU A 565 -13.67 -8.37 -19.85
N ILE A 566 -13.31 -9.55 -19.35
CA ILE A 566 -14.26 -10.53 -18.82
C ILE A 566 -14.40 -10.29 -17.32
N GLY A 567 -15.61 -10.09 -16.83
CA GLY A 567 -15.81 -9.88 -15.39
C GLY A 567 -17.27 -9.72 -14.95
N PRO A 568 -17.50 -9.49 -13.65
CA PRO A 568 -18.83 -9.21 -13.12
C PRO A 568 -19.44 -7.95 -13.74
N VAL A 569 -20.77 -7.92 -13.86
CA VAL A 569 -21.49 -6.79 -14.45
C VAL A 569 -21.29 -5.48 -13.67
N GLN A 570 -21.01 -5.57 -12.37
CA GLN A 570 -20.72 -4.45 -11.48
C GLN A 570 -19.48 -3.66 -11.91
N MET A 571 -18.54 -4.30 -12.62
CA MET A 571 -17.37 -3.64 -13.18
C MET A 571 -17.78 -2.51 -14.12
N MET A 572 -18.87 -2.69 -14.89
CA MET A 572 -19.42 -1.63 -15.72
C MET A 572 -19.82 -0.41 -14.90
N THR A 573 -20.52 -0.62 -13.77
CA THR A 573 -20.98 0.48 -12.92
C THR A 573 -19.79 1.27 -12.38
N TRP A 574 -18.77 0.56 -11.89
CA TRP A 574 -17.54 1.18 -11.42
C TRP A 574 -16.82 1.97 -12.53
N LEU A 575 -16.56 1.35 -13.68
CA LEU A 575 -15.86 2.01 -14.78
C LEU A 575 -16.62 3.21 -15.35
N ASN A 576 -17.97 3.17 -15.40
CA ASN A 576 -18.77 4.32 -15.80
C ASN A 576 -18.68 5.47 -14.78
N GLN A 577 -18.73 5.16 -13.47
CA GLN A 577 -18.56 6.19 -12.44
C GLN A 577 -17.17 6.81 -12.48
N TYR A 578 -16.13 6.00 -12.65
CA TYR A 578 -14.77 6.50 -12.85
C TYR A 578 -14.67 7.38 -14.10
N HIS A 579 -15.21 6.91 -15.21
CA HIS A 579 -15.23 7.64 -16.48
C HIS A 579 -15.87 9.03 -16.37
N ASP A 580 -17.05 9.09 -15.75
CA ASP A 580 -17.86 10.30 -15.63
C ASP A 580 -17.26 11.32 -14.65
N HIS A 581 -16.40 10.89 -13.72
CA HIS A 581 -15.95 11.72 -12.59
C HIS A 581 -14.44 11.94 -12.51
N CYS A 582 -13.61 11.12 -13.15
CA CYS A 582 -12.15 11.14 -13.03
C CYS A 582 -11.44 11.27 -14.38
N GLU A 583 -11.32 10.19 -15.15
CA GLU A 583 -10.58 10.14 -16.42
C GLU A 583 -11.28 9.25 -17.46
N GLU A 584 -11.05 9.49 -18.75
CA GLU A 584 -11.60 8.60 -19.80
C GLU A 584 -11.02 7.20 -19.70
N ILE A 585 -11.87 6.17 -19.88
CA ILE A 585 -11.44 4.78 -19.71
C ILE A 585 -12.30 3.77 -20.47
N LEU A 586 -13.56 4.10 -20.74
CA LEU A 586 -14.49 3.16 -21.39
C LEU A 586 -14.06 2.77 -22.81
N SER A 587 -13.27 3.62 -23.49
CA SER A 587 -12.68 3.32 -24.80
C SER A 587 -11.62 2.22 -24.75
N HIS A 588 -11.04 1.93 -23.58
CA HIS A 588 -9.99 0.92 -23.40
C HIS A 588 -10.51 -0.51 -23.30
N VAL A 589 -11.83 -0.72 -23.17
CA VAL A 589 -12.39 -2.03 -22.81
C VAL A 589 -13.58 -2.44 -23.70
N ASN A 590 -13.55 -3.70 -24.13
CA ASN A 590 -14.68 -4.44 -24.69
C ASN A 590 -15.19 -5.43 -23.66
N ILE A 591 -16.29 -5.08 -22.97
CA ILE A 591 -16.72 -5.84 -21.80
C ILE A 591 -17.58 -7.05 -22.18
N VAL A 592 -17.22 -8.20 -21.62
CA VAL A 592 -17.90 -9.49 -21.74
C VAL A 592 -18.31 -9.96 -20.33
N PRO A 593 -19.59 -9.90 -19.95
CA PRO A 593 -20.01 -10.33 -18.62
C PRO A 593 -19.69 -11.81 -18.35
N SER A 594 -19.06 -12.14 -17.22
CA SER A 594 -18.68 -13.53 -16.90
C SER A 594 -19.85 -14.50 -17.02
N LYS A 595 -21.06 -14.09 -16.59
CA LYS A 595 -22.28 -14.90 -16.63
C LYS A 595 -22.65 -15.44 -18.02
N VAL A 596 -22.27 -14.75 -19.11
CA VAL A 596 -22.58 -15.22 -20.48
C VAL A 596 -21.62 -16.32 -20.97
N LEU A 597 -20.55 -16.58 -20.23
CA LEU A 597 -19.57 -17.63 -20.50
C LEU A 597 -19.79 -18.87 -19.60
N CYS A 598 -20.83 -18.85 -18.77
CA CYS A 598 -21.24 -20.02 -18.00
C CYS A 598 -21.83 -21.10 -18.93
N GLU A 599 -21.66 -22.35 -18.54
CA GLU A 599 -22.26 -23.48 -19.28
C GLU A 599 -23.78 -23.32 -19.38
N GLY A 600 -24.33 -23.55 -20.58
CA GLY A 600 -25.75 -23.40 -20.87
C GLY A 600 -26.26 -21.95 -20.95
N ALA A 601 -25.40 -20.93 -20.82
CA ALA A 601 -25.83 -19.54 -20.94
C ALA A 601 -26.12 -19.13 -22.39
N GLU A 602 -27.26 -18.49 -22.63
CA GLU A 602 -27.58 -17.90 -23.92
C GLU A 602 -26.97 -16.49 -24.07
N VAL A 603 -26.28 -16.25 -25.18
CA VAL A 603 -25.72 -14.93 -25.53
C VAL A 603 -26.69 -14.18 -26.44
N SER A 604 -27.60 -13.42 -25.85
CA SER A 604 -28.64 -12.69 -26.60
C SER A 604 -28.12 -11.49 -27.39
N LYS A 605 -27.03 -10.85 -26.94
CA LYS A 605 -26.48 -9.64 -27.58
C LYS A 605 -25.47 -9.99 -28.67
N PHE A 606 -25.76 -9.60 -29.92
CA PHE A 606 -24.87 -9.80 -31.08
C PHE A 606 -23.46 -9.25 -30.85
N LYS A 607 -23.35 -8.03 -30.29
CA LYS A 607 -22.05 -7.40 -29.98
C LYS A 607 -21.22 -8.25 -29.00
N THR A 608 -21.84 -8.82 -27.97
CA THR A 608 -21.16 -9.70 -27.01
C THR A 608 -20.69 -10.99 -27.68
N LYS A 609 -21.50 -11.58 -28.56
CA LYS A 609 -21.10 -12.76 -29.35
C LYS A 609 -19.89 -12.47 -30.24
N ALA A 610 -19.86 -11.32 -30.91
CA ALA A 610 -18.72 -10.88 -31.72
C ALA A 610 -17.45 -10.68 -30.87
N PHE A 611 -17.56 -10.09 -29.68
CA PHE A 611 -16.43 -9.95 -28.75
C PHE A 611 -15.87 -11.29 -28.28
N ILE A 612 -16.74 -12.26 -27.95
CA ILE A 612 -16.31 -13.60 -27.56
C ILE A 612 -15.56 -14.28 -28.70
N GLN A 613 -16.10 -14.24 -29.93
CA GLN A 613 -15.42 -14.83 -31.10
C GLN A 613 -14.07 -14.17 -31.38
N ALA A 614 -14.00 -12.84 -31.27
CA ALA A 614 -12.77 -12.10 -31.50
C ALA A 614 -11.72 -12.35 -30.40
N LEU A 615 -12.14 -12.50 -29.14
CA LEU A 615 -11.28 -12.92 -28.02
C LEU A 615 -10.70 -14.31 -28.27
N LEU A 616 -11.54 -15.30 -28.59
CA LEU A 616 -11.10 -16.68 -28.79
C LEU A 616 -10.10 -16.77 -29.95
N LYS A 617 -10.41 -16.11 -31.07
CA LYS A 617 -9.52 -16.04 -32.23
C LYS A 617 -8.20 -15.33 -31.91
N LYS A 618 -8.25 -14.21 -31.18
CA LYS A 618 -7.05 -13.41 -30.89
C LYS A 618 -6.10 -14.12 -29.92
N SER A 619 -6.63 -14.86 -28.95
CA SER A 619 -5.85 -15.59 -27.95
C SER A 619 -5.62 -17.07 -28.29
N ASP A 620 -5.94 -17.50 -29.52
CA ASP A 620 -5.83 -18.90 -29.99
C ASP A 620 -6.52 -19.93 -29.08
N LEU A 621 -7.65 -19.53 -28.51
CA LEU A 621 -8.43 -20.35 -27.57
C LEU A 621 -9.51 -21.13 -28.30
N ALA A 622 -9.60 -22.42 -27.99
CA ALA A 622 -10.74 -23.23 -28.36
C ALA A 622 -11.97 -22.84 -27.52
N LYS A 623 -11.75 -22.51 -26.23
CA LYS A 623 -12.83 -22.20 -25.30
C LYS A 623 -12.38 -21.28 -24.17
N PHE A 624 -13.25 -20.38 -23.76
CA PHE A 624 -13.17 -19.63 -22.50
C PHE A 624 -14.49 -19.82 -21.78
N GLN A 625 -14.46 -20.40 -20.59
CA GLN A 625 -15.65 -20.64 -19.76
C GLN A 625 -15.49 -20.00 -18.39
N THR A 626 -16.63 -19.73 -17.76
CA THR A 626 -16.68 -19.34 -16.36
C THR A 626 -17.67 -20.22 -15.60
N CYS A 627 -17.54 -20.27 -14.28
CA CYS A 627 -18.58 -20.83 -13.42
C CYS A 627 -18.73 -19.97 -12.16
N PRO A 628 -19.95 -19.85 -11.60
CA PRO A 628 -20.14 -19.16 -10.34
C PRO A 628 -19.46 -19.94 -9.21
N VAL A 629 -18.84 -19.22 -8.28
CA VAL A 629 -18.13 -19.80 -7.14
C VAL A 629 -18.68 -19.33 -5.80
N ARG A 630 -18.32 -20.03 -4.72
CA ARG A 630 -18.88 -19.81 -3.38
C ARG A 630 -18.04 -18.79 -2.61
N HIS A 631 -18.26 -17.51 -2.89
CA HIS A 631 -17.58 -16.41 -2.23
C HIS A 631 -18.53 -15.22 -2.02
N CYS A 632 -18.38 -14.14 -2.79
CA CYS A 632 -19.33 -13.02 -2.82
C CYS A 632 -20.30 -13.15 -4.00
N LYS A 633 -21.32 -12.28 -4.05
CA LYS A 633 -22.30 -12.30 -5.13
C LYS A 633 -21.63 -11.93 -6.46
N ASN A 634 -21.82 -12.77 -7.48
CA ASN A 634 -21.18 -12.63 -8.79
C ASN A 634 -19.65 -12.82 -8.75
N ALA A 635 -19.18 -13.74 -7.90
CA ALA A 635 -17.84 -14.28 -8.00
C ALA A 635 -17.79 -15.44 -9.01
N PHE A 636 -16.73 -15.49 -9.81
CA PHE A 636 -16.54 -16.50 -10.85
C PHE A 636 -15.12 -17.06 -10.86
N ALA A 637 -15.02 -18.35 -11.14
CA ALA A 637 -13.80 -18.97 -11.66
C ALA A 637 -13.82 -18.93 -13.20
N CYS A 638 -12.65 -19.12 -13.82
CA CYS A 638 -12.54 -19.31 -15.26
C CYS A 638 -11.76 -20.56 -15.65
N SER A 639 -12.08 -21.09 -16.83
CA SER A 639 -11.32 -22.12 -17.53
C SER A 639 -10.97 -21.64 -18.93
N ILE A 640 -9.69 -21.77 -19.29
CA ILE A 640 -9.13 -21.42 -20.58
C ILE A 640 -8.65 -22.72 -21.25
N THR A 641 -9.24 -23.05 -22.40
CA THR A 641 -8.84 -24.21 -23.20
C THR A 641 -8.21 -23.73 -24.51
N HIS A 642 -6.96 -24.08 -24.72
CA HIS A 642 -6.21 -23.70 -25.92
C HIS A 642 -6.49 -24.65 -27.08
N GLN A 643 -6.27 -24.21 -28.32
CA GLN A 643 -6.46 -25.07 -29.50
C GLN A 643 -5.54 -26.30 -29.52
N SER A 644 -4.38 -26.24 -28.85
CA SER A 644 -3.48 -27.39 -28.70
C SER A 644 -3.92 -28.40 -27.62
N GLY A 645 -5.05 -28.15 -26.93
CA GLY A 645 -5.68 -29.10 -26.03
C GLY A 645 -5.38 -28.93 -24.53
N TRP A 646 -4.42 -28.09 -24.13
CA TRP A 646 -4.20 -27.83 -22.70
C TRP A 646 -5.31 -26.97 -22.10
N GLN A 647 -5.52 -27.14 -20.80
CA GLN A 647 -6.54 -26.40 -20.05
C GLN A 647 -5.95 -25.80 -18.76
N LEU A 648 -6.12 -24.49 -18.59
CA LEU A 648 -5.77 -23.77 -17.37
C LEU A 648 -7.06 -23.33 -16.66
N VAL A 649 -7.16 -23.63 -15.37
CA VAL A 649 -8.28 -23.26 -14.52
C VAL A 649 -7.81 -22.31 -13.42
N PHE A 650 -8.54 -21.23 -13.20
CA PHE A 650 -8.29 -20.27 -12.14
C PHE A 650 -9.53 -20.11 -11.28
N SER A 651 -9.39 -20.33 -9.98
CA SER A 651 -10.52 -20.37 -9.05
C SER A 651 -11.14 -19.00 -8.76
N GLY A 652 -10.35 -17.92 -8.83
CA GLY A 652 -10.66 -16.72 -8.06
C GLY A 652 -10.74 -17.05 -6.57
N ASP A 653 -11.51 -16.28 -5.81
CA ASP A 653 -11.80 -16.58 -4.40
C ASP A 653 -13.02 -17.48 -4.28
N THR A 654 -12.90 -18.55 -3.48
CA THR A 654 -13.96 -19.53 -3.28
C THR A 654 -13.72 -20.45 -2.10
N MET A 655 -14.80 -20.79 -1.39
CA MET A 655 -14.90 -22.07 -0.66
C MET A 655 -14.77 -23.26 -1.63
N PRO A 656 -14.50 -24.48 -1.15
CA PRO A 656 -14.60 -25.70 -1.96
C PRO A 656 -15.90 -25.74 -2.77
N CYS A 657 -15.75 -25.86 -4.09
CA CYS A 657 -16.82 -25.68 -5.06
C CYS A 657 -16.81 -26.78 -6.11
N ASP A 658 -17.86 -27.60 -6.14
CA ASP A 658 -17.97 -28.68 -7.13
C ASP A 658 -18.14 -28.16 -8.55
N ALA A 659 -18.76 -26.99 -8.76
CA ALA A 659 -18.87 -26.40 -10.10
C ALA A 659 -17.49 -26.15 -10.74
N LEU A 660 -16.50 -25.77 -9.93
CA LEU A 660 -15.12 -25.60 -10.36
C LEU A 660 -14.52 -26.93 -10.83
N VAL A 661 -14.72 -28.00 -10.05
CA VAL A 661 -14.29 -29.37 -10.38
C VAL A 661 -14.87 -29.84 -11.72
N HIS A 662 -16.18 -29.62 -11.94
CA HIS A 662 -16.84 -30.03 -13.17
C HIS A 662 -16.33 -29.24 -14.39
N MET A 663 -16.19 -27.92 -14.27
CA MET A 663 -15.67 -27.06 -15.34
C MET A 663 -14.21 -27.40 -15.69
N GLY A 664 -13.40 -27.72 -14.69
CA GLY A 664 -11.96 -27.94 -14.82
C GLY A 664 -11.52 -29.39 -14.97
N LYS A 665 -12.44 -30.33 -15.19
CA LYS A 665 -12.13 -31.77 -15.18
C LYS A 665 -10.95 -32.11 -16.10
N ASN A 666 -9.92 -32.74 -15.54
CA ASN A 666 -8.65 -33.08 -16.21
C ASN A 666 -7.81 -31.85 -16.65
N ALA A 667 -7.91 -30.72 -15.93
CA ALA A 667 -7.11 -29.54 -16.23
C ALA A 667 -5.60 -29.83 -16.19
N THR A 668 -4.85 -29.24 -17.12
CA THR A 668 -3.39 -29.27 -17.13
C THR A 668 -2.82 -28.49 -15.94
N LEU A 669 -3.40 -27.33 -15.64
CA LEU A 669 -3.02 -26.52 -14.48
C LEU A 669 -4.27 -25.97 -13.79
N LEU A 670 -4.35 -26.21 -12.48
CA LEU A 670 -5.26 -25.50 -11.59
C LEU A 670 -4.48 -24.48 -10.77
N ILE A 671 -4.83 -23.20 -10.87
CA ILE A 671 -4.40 -22.16 -9.93
C ILE A 671 -5.56 -21.95 -8.95
N HIS A 672 -5.39 -22.40 -7.71
CA HIS A 672 -6.44 -22.36 -6.69
C HIS A 672 -6.05 -21.45 -5.51
N GLU A 673 -7.01 -20.69 -5.00
CA GLU A 673 -6.84 -19.94 -3.76
C GLU A 673 -6.64 -20.88 -2.56
N ALA A 674 -5.71 -20.52 -1.68
CA ALA A 674 -5.39 -21.24 -0.46
C ALA A 674 -5.19 -20.22 0.66
N THR A 675 -6.21 -19.38 0.88
CA THR A 675 -6.06 -18.19 1.72
C THR A 675 -5.77 -18.54 3.17
N LEU A 676 -6.41 -19.56 3.75
CA LEU A 676 -6.23 -19.91 5.15
C LEU A 676 -5.38 -21.18 5.38
N GLU A 677 -4.73 -21.22 6.54
CA GLU A 677 -4.04 -22.41 7.03
C GLU A 677 -5.05 -23.49 7.43
N ASP A 678 -4.63 -24.75 7.41
CA ASP A 678 -5.41 -25.82 8.01
C ASP A 678 -5.53 -25.62 9.54
N GLY A 679 -6.66 -26.01 10.13
CA GLY A 679 -7.06 -25.66 11.50
C GLY A 679 -7.76 -24.31 11.63
N LEU A 680 -7.98 -23.58 10.53
CA LEU A 680 -8.78 -22.36 10.46
C LEU A 680 -10.06 -22.54 9.61
N GLU A 681 -10.62 -23.74 9.55
CA GLU A 681 -11.76 -24.09 8.71
C GLU A 681 -12.99 -23.21 9.01
N ASP A 682 -13.26 -22.92 10.28
CA ASP A 682 -14.37 -22.05 10.68
C ASP A 682 -14.18 -20.62 10.17
N GLU A 683 -12.96 -20.08 10.26
CA GLU A 683 -12.61 -18.76 9.73
C GLU A 683 -12.68 -18.78 8.18
N ALA A 684 -12.35 -19.92 7.55
CA ALA A 684 -12.42 -20.11 6.10
C ALA A 684 -13.88 -20.05 5.64
N VAL A 685 -14.78 -20.76 6.34
CA VAL A 685 -16.23 -20.73 6.08
C VAL A 685 -16.80 -19.33 6.30
N GLU A 686 -16.45 -18.66 7.40
CA GLU A 686 -16.92 -17.31 7.72
C GLU A 686 -16.52 -16.31 6.63
N LYS A 687 -15.25 -16.35 6.20
CA LYS A 687 -14.71 -15.44 5.18
C LYS A 687 -14.91 -15.92 3.75
N ARG A 688 -15.47 -17.11 3.58
CA ARG A 688 -15.76 -17.76 2.30
C ARG A 688 -14.53 -18.00 1.41
N HIS A 689 -13.49 -18.56 2.02
CA HIS A 689 -12.23 -18.95 1.38
C HIS A 689 -11.90 -20.43 1.61
N SER A 690 -10.88 -20.95 0.95
CA SER A 690 -10.39 -22.31 1.17
C SER A 690 -9.20 -22.34 2.12
N THR A 691 -9.10 -23.43 2.90
CA THR A 691 -7.82 -23.81 3.53
C THR A 691 -6.87 -24.43 2.50
N THR A 692 -5.62 -24.65 2.90
CA THR A 692 -4.60 -25.28 2.04
C THR A 692 -5.00 -26.69 1.62
N SER A 693 -5.36 -27.58 2.55
CA SER A 693 -5.81 -28.94 2.23
C SER A 693 -7.13 -28.97 1.44
N GLN A 694 -8.04 -28.03 1.69
CA GLN A 694 -9.27 -27.90 0.92
C GLN A 694 -9.01 -27.58 -0.56
N ALA A 695 -8.07 -26.66 -0.84
CA ALA A 695 -7.67 -26.30 -2.19
C ALA A 695 -7.01 -27.48 -2.92
N ILE A 696 -6.11 -28.21 -2.23
CA ILE A 696 -5.48 -29.43 -2.76
C ILE A 696 -6.56 -30.47 -3.08
N GLY A 697 -7.50 -30.71 -2.16
CA GLY A 697 -8.59 -31.66 -2.33
C GLY A 697 -9.47 -31.37 -3.56
N ILE A 698 -9.77 -30.10 -3.83
CA ILE A 698 -10.48 -29.68 -5.04
C ILE A 698 -9.68 -30.02 -6.30
N GLY A 699 -8.38 -29.75 -6.31
CA GLY A 699 -7.52 -30.09 -7.43
C GLY A 699 -7.41 -31.60 -7.68
N MET A 700 -7.32 -32.41 -6.61
CA MET A 700 -7.33 -33.86 -6.72
C MET A 700 -8.67 -34.38 -7.27
N LYS A 701 -9.80 -33.85 -6.78
CA LYS A 701 -11.14 -34.21 -7.28
C LYS A 701 -11.35 -33.79 -8.74
N MET A 702 -10.75 -32.67 -9.15
CA MET A 702 -10.71 -32.19 -10.54
C MET A 702 -9.87 -33.10 -11.44
N ASN A 703 -9.04 -33.98 -10.87
CA ASN A 703 -8.00 -34.72 -11.57
C ASN A 703 -7.06 -33.77 -12.34
N ALA A 704 -6.71 -32.65 -11.71
CA ALA A 704 -5.75 -31.71 -12.29
C ALA A 704 -4.36 -32.39 -12.38
N GLU A 705 -3.67 -32.18 -13.50
CA GLU A 705 -2.30 -32.65 -13.70
C GLU A 705 -1.35 -31.96 -12.71
N PHE A 706 -1.51 -30.65 -12.52
CA PHE A 706 -0.78 -29.88 -11.52
C PHE A 706 -1.66 -28.83 -10.82
N ILE A 707 -1.42 -28.62 -9.54
CA ILE A 707 -2.13 -27.70 -8.65
C ILE A 707 -1.14 -26.68 -8.12
N MET A 708 -1.35 -25.41 -8.48
CA MET A 708 -0.62 -24.29 -7.93
C MET A 708 -1.48 -23.56 -6.89
N LEU A 709 -1.03 -23.58 -5.64
CA LEU A 709 -1.64 -22.84 -4.56
C LEU A 709 -1.29 -21.35 -4.67
N ASN A 710 -2.28 -20.48 -4.49
CA ASN A 710 -2.16 -19.04 -4.66
C ASN A 710 -3.02 -18.27 -3.63
N HIS A 711 -2.98 -16.95 -3.66
CA HIS A 711 -3.86 -16.07 -2.87
C HIS A 711 -3.79 -16.31 -1.35
N PHE A 712 -2.56 -16.35 -0.81
CA PHE A 712 -2.30 -16.65 0.59
C PHE A 712 -2.66 -15.49 1.52
N SER A 713 -3.21 -15.79 2.69
CA SER A 713 -3.43 -14.77 3.72
C SER A 713 -2.10 -14.16 4.16
N GLN A 714 -2.04 -12.84 4.13
CA GLN A 714 -0.85 -12.12 4.56
C GLN A 714 -0.72 -12.00 6.08
N ARG A 715 -1.68 -12.57 6.83
CA ARG A 715 -1.59 -12.75 8.28
C ARG A 715 -0.48 -13.75 8.66
N TYR A 716 -0.10 -14.62 7.72
CA TYR A 716 0.78 -15.76 7.96
C TYR A 716 1.84 -15.89 6.86
N ALA A 717 3.08 -15.57 7.25
CA ALA A 717 4.38 -15.95 6.67
C ALA A 717 4.62 -15.88 5.15
N LYS A 718 5.90 -16.07 4.81
CA LYS A 718 6.38 -16.11 3.43
C LYS A 718 5.96 -17.38 2.69
N ILE A 719 5.57 -18.44 3.41
CA ILE A 719 5.24 -19.78 2.87
C ILE A 719 4.10 -20.42 3.69
N PRO A 720 3.20 -21.23 3.08
CA PRO A 720 2.20 -22.00 3.83
C PRO A 720 2.83 -23.12 4.66
N LEU A 721 2.10 -23.61 5.67
CA LEU A 721 2.44 -24.86 6.36
C LEU A 721 2.20 -26.05 5.43
N PHE A 722 3.05 -27.07 5.57
CA PHE A 722 2.98 -28.28 4.77
C PHE A 722 2.18 -29.35 5.53
N SER A 723 1.06 -29.77 4.95
CA SER A 723 0.28 -30.93 5.41
C SER A 723 0.69 -32.20 4.65
N GLU A 724 0.16 -33.35 5.07
CA GLU A 724 0.36 -34.64 4.38
C GLU A 724 -0.22 -34.65 2.96
N ASP A 725 -1.11 -33.71 2.63
CA ASP A 725 -1.73 -33.60 1.31
C ASP A 725 -0.77 -33.05 0.24
N PHE A 726 0.37 -32.47 0.64
CA PHE A 726 1.40 -32.04 -0.29
C PHE A 726 2.06 -33.25 -0.96
N ASN A 727 1.86 -33.38 -2.27
CA ASN A 727 2.48 -34.42 -3.09
C ASN A 727 3.18 -33.83 -4.33
N ASP A 728 3.59 -34.69 -5.24
CA ASP A 728 4.30 -34.36 -6.48
C ASP A 728 3.48 -33.56 -7.51
N ARG A 729 2.19 -33.30 -7.24
CA ARG A 729 1.31 -32.47 -8.09
C ARG A 729 0.97 -31.12 -7.49
N VAL A 730 1.60 -30.73 -6.36
CA VAL A 730 1.28 -29.49 -5.65
C VAL A 730 2.49 -28.55 -5.65
N GLY A 731 2.27 -27.30 -6.04
CA GLY A 731 3.24 -26.21 -5.97
C GLY A 731 2.69 -25.00 -5.19
N ILE A 732 3.59 -24.11 -4.81
CA ILE A 732 3.30 -22.87 -4.07
C ILE A 732 3.73 -21.69 -4.93
N SER A 733 2.84 -20.73 -5.18
CA SER A 733 3.17 -19.53 -5.94
C SER A 733 3.94 -18.52 -5.08
N PHE A 734 4.82 -17.76 -5.72
CA PHE A 734 5.49 -16.58 -5.15
C PHE A 734 5.35 -15.42 -6.14
N ASP A 735 5.36 -14.19 -5.63
CA ASP A 735 5.46 -13.01 -6.49
C ASP A 735 6.69 -13.14 -7.41
N HIS A 736 6.54 -12.76 -8.68
CA HIS A 736 7.52 -12.88 -9.76
C HIS A 736 7.96 -14.29 -10.13
N MET A 737 7.37 -15.32 -9.53
CA MET A 737 7.56 -16.69 -9.99
C MET A 737 7.05 -16.82 -11.42
N ARG A 738 7.85 -17.38 -12.31
CA ARG A 738 7.46 -17.77 -13.66
C ARG A 738 7.54 -19.29 -13.79
N ILE A 739 6.49 -19.90 -14.34
CA ILE A 739 6.45 -21.35 -14.58
C ILE A 739 5.99 -21.64 -15.99
N ARG A 740 6.42 -22.79 -16.50
CA ARG A 740 5.96 -23.40 -17.74
C ARG A 740 5.41 -24.79 -17.40
N PHE A 741 4.63 -25.37 -18.30
CA PHE A 741 4.08 -26.72 -18.05
C PHE A 741 5.17 -27.80 -17.95
N GLY A 742 6.30 -27.61 -18.65
CA GLY A 742 7.48 -28.46 -18.48
C GLY A 742 8.11 -28.40 -17.08
N ASP A 743 7.84 -27.34 -16.30
CA ASP A 743 8.41 -27.15 -14.97
C ASP A 743 7.69 -27.95 -13.88
N PHE A 744 6.52 -28.55 -14.15
CA PHE A 744 5.71 -29.25 -13.14
C PHE A 744 6.46 -30.32 -12.35
N ARG A 745 7.40 -31.02 -12.98
CA ARG A 745 8.24 -32.04 -12.32
C ARG A 745 9.34 -31.45 -11.43
N ILE A 746 9.68 -30.18 -11.65
CA ILE A 746 10.69 -29.45 -10.91
C ILE A 746 10.08 -28.84 -9.65
N LEU A 747 8.85 -28.30 -9.76
CA LEU A 747 8.21 -27.52 -8.69
C LEU A 747 8.16 -28.22 -7.32
N PRO A 748 7.77 -29.51 -7.19
CA PRO A 748 7.80 -30.21 -5.90
C PRO A 748 9.22 -30.36 -5.33
N ARG A 749 10.24 -30.45 -6.19
CA ARG A 749 11.66 -30.56 -5.77
C ARG A 749 12.20 -29.26 -5.19
N LEU A 750 11.50 -28.14 -5.38
CA LEU A 750 11.85 -26.86 -4.75
C LEU A 750 11.39 -26.80 -3.29
N ILE A 751 10.52 -27.70 -2.82
CA ILE A 751 9.97 -27.66 -1.46
C ILE A 751 11.07 -27.78 -0.39
N PRO A 752 12.03 -28.72 -0.44
CA PRO A 752 13.11 -28.80 0.55
C PRO A 752 13.95 -27.51 0.68
N PRO A 753 14.50 -26.91 -0.41
CA PRO A 753 15.26 -25.66 -0.27
C PRO A 753 14.37 -24.49 0.18
N LEU A 754 13.08 -24.46 -0.20
CA LEU A 754 12.14 -23.45 0.31
C LEU A 754 11.89 -23.60 1.82
N LYS A 755 11.76 -24.83 2.33
CA LYS A 755 11.65 -25.10 3.76
C LYS A 755 12.91 -24.66 4.52
N ALA A 756 14.09 -24.90 3.95
CA ALA A 756 15.34 -24.45 4.53
C ALA A 756 15.42 -22.91 4.56
N LEU A 757 15.05 -22.23 3.47
CA LEU A 757 15.08 -20.78 3.36
C LEU A 757 14.12 -20.08 4.33
N PHE A 758 12.98 -20.70 4.62
CA PHE A 758 11.92 -20.12 5.47
C PHE A 758 11.74 -20.88 6.81
N ALA A 759 12.78 -21.55 7.29
CA ALA A 759 12.70 -22.41 8.48
C ALA A 759 12.29 -21.64 9.75
N GLU A 760 12.77 -20.41 9.91
CA GLU A 760 12.41 -19.54 11.04
C GLU A 760 10.92 -19.19 10.99
N GLU A 761 10.41 -18.75 9.84
CA GLU A 761 9.00 -18.42 9.67
C GLU A 761 8.08 -19.62 9.87
N ILE A 762 8.47 -20.80 9.39
CA ILE A 762 7.73 -22.05 9.60
C ILE A 762 7.65 -22.36 11.10
N GLY A 763 8.77 -22.27 11.82
CA GLY A 763 8.80 -22.49 13.28
C GLY A 763 7.89 -21.54 14.05
N GLU A 764 7.86 -20.25 13.67
CA GLU A 764 6.92 -19.29 14.28
C GLU A 764 5.45 -19.65 14.04
N MET A 765 5.12 -20.17 12.86
CA MET A 765 3.76 -20.58 12.51
C MET A 765 3.32 -21.82 13.28
N GLU A 766 4.20 -22.82 13.38
CA GLU A 766 3.97 -24.05 14.16
C GLU A 766 3.72 -23.72 15.63
N GLU A 767 4.51 -22.80 16.21
CA GLU A 767 4.30 -22.37 17.59
C GLU A 767 2.93 -21.68 17.77
N ARG A 768 2.54 -20.82 16.83
CA ARG A 768 1.23 -20.15 16.86
C ARG A 768 0.08 -21.15 16.69
N ARG A 769 0.24 -22.17 15.84
CA ARG A 769 -0.72 -23.27 15.70
C ARG A 769 -0.86 -24.04 17.01
N GLY A 770 0.23 -24.49 17.61
CA GLY A 770 0.19 -25.21 18.89
C GLY A 770 -0.46 -24.38 20.02
N ARG A 771 -0.19 -23.07 20.07
CA ARG A 771 -0.86 -22.16 21.02
C ARG A 771 -2.37 -22.03 20.78
N ARG A 772 -2.84 -22.13 19.52
CA ARG A 772 -4.27 -22.11 19.18
C ARG A 772 -4.95 -23.41 19.59
N GLU A 773 -4.35 -24.55 19.24
CA GLU A 773 -4.85 -25.88 19.58
C GLU A 773 -4.97 -26.05 21.10
N LEU A 774 -3.96 -25.59 21.86
CA LEU A 774 -4.01 -25.60 23.33
C LEU A 774 -5.14 -24.72 23.90
N LYS A 775 -5.44 -23.58 23.27
CA LYS A 775 -6.54 -22.71 23.69
C LYS A 775 -7.90 -23.33 23.38
N GLN A 776 -8.05 -23.97 22.22
CA GLN A 776 -9.26 -24.71 21.87
C GLN A 776 -9.48 -25.88 22.83
N MET A 777 -8.45 -26.69 23.10
CA MET A 777 -8.54 -27.77 24.09
C MET A 777 -8.94 -27.27 25.49
N LYS A 778 -8.36 -26.15 25.95
CA LYS A 778 -8.74 -25.54 27.24
C LYS A 778 -10.17 -25.00 27.24
N GLY A 779 -10.65 -24.48 26.11
CA GLY A 779 -12.05 -24.05 25.94
C GLY A 779 -13.00 -25.23 26.02
N VAL A 780 -12.71 -26.32 25.32
CA VAL A 780 -13.50 -27.56 25.34
C VAL A 780 -13.49 -28.22 26.74
N ILE A 781 -12.36 -28.18 27.46
CA ILE A 781 -12.29 -28.64 28.86
C ILE A 781 -13.11 -27.73 29.80
N ALA A 782 -13.20 -26.43 29.53
CA ALA A 782 -14.03 -25.52 30.32
C ALA A 782 -15.53 -25.75 30.06
N GLU A 783 -15.93 -25.93 28.79
CA GLU A 783 -17.33 -26.21 28.41
C GLU A 783 -17.79 -27.58 28.90
N SER A 784 -16.94 -28.62 28.82
CA SER A 784 -17.27 -29.96 29.36
C SER A 784 -17.36 -30.00 30.90
N ASN A 785 -16.64 -29.12 31.60
CA ASN A 785 -16.78 -28.95 33.05
C ASN A 785 -18.02 -28.13 33.44
N GLU A 786 -18.54 -27.27 32.55
CA GLU A 786 -19.81 -26.58 32.75
C GLU A 786 -21.02 -27.47 32.46
N GLU A 787 -20.95 -28.36 31.46
CA GLU A 787 -22.01 -29.34 31.17
C GLU A 787 -22.12 -30.46 32.23
N GLN A 788 -21.07 -30.69 33.05
CA GLN A 788 -21.12 -31.63 34.19
C GLN A 788 -21.71 -31.03 35.47
N ARG A 789 -22.11 -29.74 35.48
CA ARG A 789 -22.89 -29.17 36.59
C ARG A 789 -24.38 -29.50 36.40
N ILE A 790 -24.77 -30.67 36.90
CA ILE A 790 -26.17 -31.08 37.08
C ILE A 790 -26.89 -30.00 37.94
N PRO A 791 -28.11 -29.54 37.58
CA PRO A 791 -28.87 -28.65 38.44
C PRO A 791 -29.35 -29.46 39.66
N ASN A 792 -28.88 -29.09 40.84
CA ASN A 792 -29.40 -29.64 42.10
C ASN A 792 -30.83 -29.10 42.30
N GLU A 793 -31.81 -29.95 42.02
CA GLU A 793 -33.19 -29.76 42.49
C GLU A 793 -33.29 -30.21 43.95
N GLY A 794 -33.90 -29.36 44.78
CA GLY A 794 -34.51 -29.76 46.04
C GLY A 794 -33.96 -29.07 47.30
N GLU A 795 -34.51 -27.89 47.63
CA GLU A 795 -35.23 -27.74 48.90
C GLU A 795 -36.10 -26.48 48.89
N THR A 796 -37.39 -26.72 49.07
CA THR A 796 -38.46 -25.74 49.21
C THR A 796 -38.48 -25.15 50.62
N GLY A 797 -38.65 -23.83 50.75
CA GLY A 797 -39.44 -23.32 51.88
C GLY A 797 -39.11 -21.93 52.41
N LYS A 798 -40.05 -21.00 52.11
CA LYS A 798 -40.48 -19.85 52.93
C LYS A 798 -39.59 -18.61 52.95
N GLY A 799 -40.22 -17.51 52.57
CA GLY A 799 -39.60 -16.18 52.50
C GLY A 799 -39.92 -15.30 53.69
N ALA A 800 -39.31 -14.12 53.70
CA ALA A 800 -39.91 -12.83 54.06
C ALA A 800 -38.85 -11.73 53.97
N LYS A 801 -39.24 -10.66 53.27
CA LYS A 801 -39.00 -9.22 53.50
C LYS A 801 -37.79 -8.73 54.34
N ARG A 802 -37.17 -7.70 53.73
CA ARG A 802 -36.77 -6.38 54.26
C ARG A 802 -35.36 -6.20 54.86
N GLU A 803 -34.58 -5.47 54.06
CA GLU A 803 -33.89 -4.20 54.37
C GLU A 803 -32.67 -4.16 55.31
N PRO A 804 -31.79 -3.14 55.12
CA PRO A 804 -30.35 -3.23 55.30
C PRO A 804 -29.88 -2.58 56.60
N GLU A 805 -28.70 -2.95 57.10
CA GLU A 805 -27.82 -2.05 57.86
C GLU A 805 -26.41 -2.66 58.02
N GLU A 806 -25.40 -1.92 57.54
CA GLU A 806 -24.00 -1.90 58.00
C GLU A 806 -23.92 -1.50 59.50
N PRO A 807 -22.77 -1.44 60.24
CA PRO A 807 -21.39 -1.34 59.75
C PRO A 807 -20.25 -2.00 60.60
N THR A 808 -19.04 -1.97 60.01
CA THR A 808 -17.71 -1.68 60.62
C THR A 808 -17.12 -2.56 61.74
N GLN A 809 -15.92 -3.13 61.49
CA GLN A 809 -14.58 -2.72 62.01
C GLN A 809 -13.57 -3.88 61.80
N ASP A 810 -12.53 -3.65 60.99
CA ASP A 810 -11.12 -3.44 61.40
C ASP A 810 -10.41 -4.81 61.57
N VAL A 811 -9.26 -5.12 60.94
CA VAL A 811 -7.92 -4.58 61.22
C VAL A 811 -7.01 -4.84 60.02
N GLY A 812 -6.23 -3.84 59.62
CA GLY A 812 -5.28 -3.92 58.51
C GLY A 812 -3.87 -4.40 58.85
N ARG A 813 -3.04 -4.60 57.81
CA ARG A 813 -1.69 -4.01 57.67
C ARG A 813 -0.95 -4.50 56.42
N LYS A 814 -0.56 -3.52 55.60
CA LYS A 814 0.74 -3.30 54.91
C LYS A 814 1.67 -4.51 54.68
N ARG A 815 2.09 -4.66 53.41
CA ARG A 815 3.50 -4.89 52.98
C ARG A 815 3.62 -4.52 51.49
N LEU A 816 4.21 -3.37 51.17
CA LEU A 816 5.64 -3.14 50.85
C LEU A 816 6.09 -3.77 49.52
N LYS A 817 6.34 -2.86 48.56
CA LYS A 817 7.12 -3.07 47.33
C LYS A 817 8.61 -2.92 47.64
N THR A 818 9.40 -3.83 47.10
CA THR A 818 10.85 -3.77 46.82
C THR A 818 11.10 -4.93 45.86
N ASN A 819 11.86 -4.88 44.77
CA ASN A 819 12.62 -3.85 44.07
C ASN A 819 12.67 -4.30 42.60
#